data_AF-A0A0D2PND5-F1
#
_entry.id   AF-A0A0D2PND5-F1
#
_cell.length_a   1.000
_cell.length_b   1.000
_cell.length_c   1.000
_cell.angle_alpha   90.00
_cell.angle_beta   90.00
_cell.angle_gamma   90.00
#
_symmetry.space_group_name_H-M   'P 1'
#
loop_
_entity.id
_entity.type
_entity.pdbx_description
1 polymer ?
#
loop_
_entity_poly.entity_id
_entity_poly.type
_entity_poly.pdbx_seq_one_letter_code
_entity_poly.pdbx_strand_id
1 'polypeptide(L)'
;MSIHIINPNPSLSLLRQRQLLPYIQGRSVPTTYQEAIQSTVASFQEAKRTLDWFFDIAGFQSSATDDEGIPSLADRQKLYVFEDDDTFPPHLKTIPWGDQTPTLKIFDFSRLYDTVILMFHAYYLDINGVHNLGPADAETMLGLEVRNATLHAEASTGLLHPQNMFTSPNVGLRSDWYSDAVFAQQSFTGPNPTTIALASTQWLQTFTQAAAGNVAVLNLLKTAPAGSFYIQDYSYFRDAAGLKPTDQIVSSPSSDNIPQFGCASVALFYLPPSGQIHPLAIILDWKGSLAASVTIFNKRIHPTDLTIGEAGDWPWRYAKMCVQVSDWTRHELTVHLTNTHFIEEVTLVAAQRTLPTDHPIYQLLKEHWTTTLSINALARSVLVPKVIMPLSAFTEAQIIQFVNYEYSNFDWSGMYVPTDLQNRGFPVAELDTNAKYHNYGYGRCINATWNVLHKFVSTVLTQYYTGGDAQVAGDGWLRAFCTEMQSPLGGKMTKFPTVTTLAGAIDLVTMCIHIAAPQHTAVNYLQQYYMTFVPNKPSALYAPLPGTLAALNAIKESDVMASLPIKSGQDQDWLLMAQVPYLLSPAVEEAVNLTTFAKQAAADSNAIIAGAGATLQADLLTLTKALQQVSKQLDDQTKEYDVLYPDETAKAIII
;
A
#
# COMPACT_ATOMS: atom_id res chain seq x y z
N MET A 1 -56.16 1.40 -2.50
CA MET A 1 -55.87 2.22 -3.70
C MET A 1 -54.51 2.87 -3.46
N SER A 2 -53.46 2.21 -3.94
CA SER A 2 -52.70 2.61 -5.15
C SER A 2 -51.60 3.59 -4.75
N ILE A 3 -50.40 3.09 -4.42
CA ILE A 3 -49.24 2.96 -5.33
C ILE A 3 -48.91 4.28 -6.05
N HIS A 4 -47.77 4.86 -5.70
CA HIS A 4 -46.78 5.29 -6.70
C HIS A 4 -45.36 5.02 -6.18
N ILE A 5 -44.72 4.06 -6.83
CA ILE A 5 -43.27 3.87 -6.92
C ILE A 5 -42.78 4.75 -8.08
N ILE A 6 -41.48 5.08 -8.05
CA ILE A 6 -40.57 5.52 -9.12
C ILE A 6 -40.25 7.02 -9.12
N ASN A 7 -39.05 7.36 -8.62
CA ASN A 7 -37.97 7.74 -9.55
C ASN A 7 -36.58 7.33 -9.01
N PRO A 8 -35.74 6.65 -9.83
CA PRO A 8 -34.36 6.28 -9.53
C PRO A 8 -33.38 7.36 -10.04
N ASN A 9 -32.23 7.49 -9.39
CA ASN A 9 -31.11 8.36 -9.78
C ASN A 9 -31.40 9.88 -9.96
N PRO A 10 -30.62 10.69 -9.24
CA PRO A 10 -29.74 11.59 -9.97
C PRO A 10 -28.29 11.40 -9.52
N SER A 11 -27.39 11.33 -10.49
CA SER A 11 -25.95 11.52 -10.29
C SER A 11 -25.71 12.76 -9.43
N LEU A 12 -25.37 12.56 -8.16
CA LEU A 12 -25.10 13.63 -7.20
C LEU A 12 -23.76 14.34 -7.45
N SER A 13 -22.99 13.91 -8.44
CA SER A 13 -21.65 14.42 -8.75
C SER A 13 -21.63 15.74 -9.54
N LEU A 14 -22.67 16.08 -10.32
CA LEU A 14 -22.62 17.21 -11.27
C LEU A 14 -23.53 18.40 -10.93
N LEU A 15 -24.59 18.20 -10.14
CA LEU A 15 -25.58 19.26 -9.89
C LEU A 15 -25.23 20.21 -8.72
N ARG A 16 -24.27 19.86 -7.85
CA ARG A 16 -23.89 20.71 -6.71
C ARG A 16 -22.62 21.54 -6.91
N GLN A 17 -21.74 21.18 -7.85
CA GLN A 17 -20.60 22.06 -8.22
C GLN A 17 -21.09 23.44 -8.69
N ARG A 18 -22.24 23.52 -9.36
CA ARG A 18 -22.81 24.80 -9.84
C ARG A 18 -23.44 25.68 -8.75
N GLN A 19 -23.72 25.16 -7.56
CA GLN A 19 -24.35 25.96 -6.48
C GLN A 19 -23.34 26.67 -5.58
N LEU A 20 -22.04 26.33 -5.67
CA LEU A 20 -20.97 26.99 -4.90
C LEU A 20 -20.36 28.21 -5.60
N LEU A 21 -20.44 28.28 -6.95
CA LEU A 21 -19.85 29.36 -7.74
C LEU A 21 -20.33 30.79 -7.40
N PRO A 22 -21.62 31.06 -7.08
CA PRO A 22 -22.09 32.44 -6.91
C PRO A 22 -21.68 33.11 -5.59
N TYR A 23 -21.17 32.37 -4.59
CA TYR A 23 -20.87 32.92 -3.26
C TYR A 23 -19.42 33.42 -3.10
N ILE A 24 -18.56 33.20 -4.10
CA ILE A 24 -17.11 33.47 -4.05
C ILE A 24 -16.72 34.73 -4.84
N GLN A 25 -17.58 35.22 -5.74
CA GLN A 25 -17.30 36.43 -6.52
C GLN A 25 -17.51 37.70 -5.69
N GLY A 26 -16.42 38.25 -5.14
CA GLY A 26 -16.45 39.58 -4.56
C GLY A 26 -15.20 40.08 -3.82
N ARG A 27 -14.10 39.31 -3.73
CA ARG A 27 -12.90 39.74 -3.00
C ARG A 27 -11.72 40.00 -3.93
N SER A 28 -10.94 41.03 -3.60
CA SER A 28 -9.73 41.44 -4.31
C SER A 28 -8.64 40.38 -4.20
N VAL A 29 -7.92 40.14 -5.29
CA VAL A 29 -6.80 39.19 -5.41
C VAL A 29 -5.63 39.62 -4.51
N PRO A 30 -5.10 38.75 -3.63
CA PRO A 30 -3.92 39.07 -2.81
C PRO A 30 -2.68 39.20 -3.70
N THR A 31 -1.86 40.23 -3.48
CA THR A 31 -0.68 40.50 -4.34
C THR A 31 0.65 40.16 -3.66
N THR A 32 0.61 39.72 -2.40
CA THR A 32 1.79 39.35 -1.61
C THR A 32 1.53 38.12 -0.72
N TYR A 33 2.60 37.39 -0.38
CA TYR A 33 2.55 36.21 0.52
C TYR A 33 1.91 36.52 1.89
N GLN A 34 2.10 37.74 2.41
CA GLN A 34 1.56 38.16 3.70
C GLN A 34 0.06 38.52 3.64
N GLU A 35 -0.42 39.04 2.50
CA GLU A 35 -1.85 39.23 2.21
C GLU A 35 -2.57 37.91 1.95
N ALA A 36 -1.89 36.95 1.31
CA ALA A 36 -2.37 35.58 1.16
C ALA A 36 -2.62 34.96 2.54
N ILE A 37 -1.69 35.08 3.49
CA ILE A 37 -1.86 34.59 4.88
C ILE A 37 -3.06 35.23 5.59
N GLN A 38 -3.28 36.55 5.45
CA GLN A 38 -4.43 37.23 6.07
C GLN A 38 -5.77 36.82 5.43
N SER A 39 -5.79 36.60 4.11
CA SER A 39 -6.92 35.98 3.41
C SER A 39 -7.14 34.53 3.86
N THR A 40 -6.06 33.78 4.09
CA THR A 40 -6.08 32.38 4.57
C THR A 40 -6.72 32.26 5.96
N VAL A 41 -6.61 33.25 6.85
CA VAL A 41 -7.32 33.24 8.15
C VAL A 41 -8.84 33.38 7.98
N ALA A 42 -9.30 34.10 6.95
CA ALA A 42 -10.73 34.15 6.60
C ALA A 42 -11.18 32.88 5.86
N SER A 43 -10.35 32.36 4.95
CA SER A 43 -10.55 31.05 4.31
C SER A 43 -10.50 29.90 5.30
N PHE A 44 -9.80 30.03 6.42
CA PHE A 44 -9.72 29.04 7.51
C PHE A 44 -11.07 28.86 8.20
N GLN A 45 -11.83 29.93 8.40
CA GLN A 45 -13.20 29.84 8.93
C GLN A 45 -14.18 29.19 7.94
N GLU A 46 -13.83 29.14 6.65
CA GLU A 46 -14.66 28.63 5.56
C GLU A 46 -14.26 27.20 5.16
N ALA A 47 -12.97 26.88 5.16
CA ALA A 47 -12.40 25.53 5.12
C ALA A 47 -12.83 24.72 6.33
N LYS A 48 -13.00 25.36 7.50
CA LYS A 48 -13.63 24.74 8.67
C LYS A 48 -15.07 24.29 8.36
N ARG A 49 -15.86 25.03 7.55
CA ARG A 49 -17.21 24.58 7.14
C ARG A 49 -17.20 23.46 6.11
N THR A 50 -16.17 23.41 5.24
CA THR A 50 -15.96 22.30 4.31
C THR A 50 -15.46 21.04 5.03
N LEU A 51 -14.62 21.21 6.05
CA LEU A 51 -14.25 20.17 7.02
C LEU A 51 -15.50 19.71 7.77
N ASP A 52 -16.33 20.64 8.29
CA ASP A 52 -17.62 20.31 8.93
C ASP A 52 -18.54 19.54 7.96
N TRP A 53 -18.52 19.82 6.64
CA TRP A 53 -19.25 19.04 5.62
C TRP A 53 -18.63 17.64 5.36
N PHE A 54 -17.31 17.53 5.32
CA PHE A 54 -16.59 16.26 5.19
C PHE A 54 -16.84 15.38 6.43
N PHE A 55 -16.88 16.00 7.61
CA PHE A 55 -17.21 15.37 8.89
C PHE A 55 -18.72 15.17 9.09
N ASP A 56 -19.61 15.91 8.40
CA ASP A 56 -21.05 15.65 8.33
C ASP A 56 -21.36 14.45 7.43
N ILE A 57 -20.62 14.27 6.32
CA ILE A 57 -20.70 13.05 5.49
C ILE A 57 -20.13 11.83 6.22
N ALA A 58 -19.08 12.02 7.03
CA ALA A 58 -18.57 11.03 7.98
C ALA A 58 -19.38 11.00 9.30
N GLY A 59 -20.46 11.79 9.38
CA GLY A 59 -21.21 12.09 10.58
C GLY A 59 -22.37 11.14 10.80
N PHE A 60 -22.05 9.94 11.28
CA PHE A 60 -22.92 9.26 12.22
C PHE A 60 -22.25 9.40 13.60
N GLN A 61 -22.90 10.13 14.52
CA GLN A 61 -22.59 10.09 15.96
C GLN A 61 -22.67 8.61 16.42
N SER A 62 -21.99 8.13 17.47
CA SER A 62 -21.94 8.74 18.81
C SER A 62 -20.70 8.56 19.69
N SER A 63 -20.77 9.34 20.77
CA SER A 63 -20.06 9.21 22.04
C SER A 63 -20.89 8.52 23.14
N ALA A 64 -21.81 7.62 22.80
CA ALA A 64 -22.58 6.90 23.81
C ALA A 64 -22.08 5.47 23.93
N THR A 65 -21.52 5.19 25.09
CA THR A 65 -21.61 3.87 25.71
C THR A 65 -23.09 3.56 25.83
N ASP A 66 -23.68 2.88 24.85
CA ASP A 66 -25.00 2.30 25.09
C ASP A 66 -24.81 1.28 26.20
N ASP A 67 -25.51 1.52 27.31
CA ASP A 67 -25.65 0.67 28.50
C ASP A 67 -26.31 -0.70 28.18
N GLU A 68 -26.42 -1.08 26.90
CA GLU A 68 -26.91 -2.37 26.46
C GLU A 68 -25.69 -3.28 26.24
N GLY A 69 -25.57 -4.32 27.05
CA GLY A 69 -24.43 -5.24 27.01
C GLY A 69 -24.12 -5.82 25.61
N ILE A 70 -22.95 -6.45 25.48
CA ILE A 70 -22.42 -7.01 24.23
C ILE A 70 -23.55 -7.67 23.39
N PRO A 71 -23.81 -7.19 22.15
CA PRO A 71 -24.91 -7.68 21.34
C PRO A 71 -24.86 -9.20 21.15
N SER A 72 -26.03 -9.84 21.19
CA SER A 72 -26.12 -11.28 20.94
C SER A 72 -25.63 -11.62 19.53
N LEU A 73 -25.21 -12.86 19.28
CA LEU A 73 -24.82 -13.28 17.93
C LEU A 73 -25.95 -13.04 16.91
N ALA A 74 -27.20 -13.27 17.30
CA ALA A 74 -28.36 -13.05 16.44
C ALA A 74 -28.57 -11.56 16.11
N ASP A 75 -28.22 -10.65 17.03
CA ASP A 75 -28.29 -9.21 16.77
C ASP A 75 -27.13 -8.76 15.90
N ARG A 76 -25.92 -9.27 16.13
CA ARG A 76 -24.77 -9.04 15.25
C ARG A 76 -25.04 -9.51 13.82
N GLN A 77 -25.70 -10.66 13.61
CA GLN A 77 -26.09 -11.10 12.27
C GLN A 77 -27.03 -10.14 11.53
N LYS A 78 -27.81 -9.31 12.25
CA LYS A 78 -28.66 -8.27 11.67
C LYS A 78 -27.90 -6.96 11.44
N LEU A 79 -26.91 -6.67 12.28
CA LEU A 79 -26.10 -5.45 12.22
C LEU A 79 -24.99 -5.53 11.16
N TYR A 80 -24.25 -6.65 11.14
CA TYR A 80 -23.18 -6.89 10.20
C TYR A 80 -23.74 -7.58 8.97
N VAL A 81 -24.14 -6.79 7.98
CA VAL A 81 -24.66 -7.27 6.70
C VAL A 81 -23.65 -6.96 5.61
N PHE A 82 -23.28 -7.96 4.82
CA PHE A 82 -22.44 -7.75 3.63
C PHE A 82 -23.19 -6.89 2.61
N GLU A 83 -22.52 -5.86 2.09
CA GLU A 83 -22.91 -5.25 0.83
C GLU A 83 -22.35 -6.10 -0.31
N ASP A 84 -23.23 -6.38 -1.27
CA ASP A 84 -22.85 -7.04 -2.51
C ASP A 84 -23.13 -6.06 -3.66
N ASP A 85 -22.11 -5.27 -3.99
CA ASP A 85 -22.11 -4.41 -5.18
C ASP A 85 -21.01 -4.85 -6.15
N ASP A 86 -21.16 -4.50 -7.44
CA ASP A 86 -20.19 -4.85 -8.47
C ASP A 86 -18.94 -3.94 -8.46
N THR A 87 -18.83 -3.00 -7.51
CA THR A 87 -17.78 -1.96 -7.46
C THR A 87 -16.62 -2.37 -6.56
N PHE A 88 -16.91 -2.94 -5.39
CA PHE A 88 -15.91 -3.37 -4.42
C PHE A 88 -16.13 -4.82 -3.99
N PRO A 89 -15.09 -5.52 -3.53
CA PRO A 89 -15.26 -6.82 -2.87
C PRO A 89 -16.27 -6.77 -1.71
N PRO A 90 -16.82 -7.93 -1.28
CA PRO A 90 -17.74 -8.00 -0.15
C PRO A 90 -17.22 -7.27 1.07
N HIS A 91 -18.02 -6.35 1.59
CA HIS A 91 -17.64 -5.46 2.67
C HIS A 91 -18.86 -5.12 3.54
N LEU A 92 -18.67 -4.36 4.62
CA LEU A 92 -19.78 -4.02 5.51
C LEU A 92 -20.68 -2.94 4.89
N LYS A 93 -21.99 -3.24 4.76
CA LYS A 93 -23.00 -2.31 4.22
C LYS A 93 -23.15 -1.03 5.02
N THR A 94 -23.23 -1.14 6.33
CA THR A 94 -23.39 0.00 7.23
C THR A 94 -22.67 -0.32 8.53
N ILE A 95 -21.81 0.60 8.96
CA ILE A 95 -21.05 0.43 10.20
C ILE A 95 -22.03 0.59 11.37
N PRO A 96 -22.17 -0.43 12.24
CA PRO A 96 -22.93 -0.29 13.47
C PRO A 96 -22.43 0.89 14.28
N TRP A 97 -23.35 1.59 14.91
CA TRP A 97 -23.08 2.84 15.63
C TRP A 97 -21.95 2.73 16.67
N GLY A 98 -21.88 1.62 17.41
CA GLY A 98 -20.83 1.36 18.40
C GLY A 98 -19.43 1.09 17.81
N ASP A 99 -19.33 0.82 16.51
CA ASP A 99 -18.06 0.53 15.82
C ASP A 99 -17.56 1.72 14.97
N GLN A 100 -18.28 2.85 14.99
CA GLN A 100 -17.91 4.04 14.25
C GLN A 100 -16.75 4.76 14.93
N THR A 101 -15.66 4.95 14.19
CA THR A 101 -14.49 5.70 14.64
C THR A 101 -14.48 7.06 13.94
N PRO A 102 -14.49 8.18 14.69
CA PRO A 102 -14.42 9.51 14.09
C PRO A 102 -13.16 9.70 13.26
N THR A 103 -13.27 10.33 12.09
CA THR A 103 -12.14 10.58 11.18
C THR A 103 -10.97 11.31 11.85
N LEU A 104 -11.21 12.21 12.82
CA LEU A 104 -10.15 12.88 13.59
C LEU A 104 -9.43 11.98 14.61
N LYS A 105 -9.96 10.79 14.90
CA LYS A 105 -9.24 9.74 15.63
C LYS A 105 -8.49 8.80 14.68
N ILE A 106 -8.83 8.79 13.39
CA ILE A 106 -8.19 7.96 12.38
C ILE A 106 -6.94 8.67 11.84
N PHE A 107 -7.10 9.91 11.40
CA PHE A 107 -6.01 10.71 10.86
C PHE A 107 -5.49 11.71 11.89
N ASP A 108 -4.18 11.93 11.88
CA ASP A 108 -3.59 13.07 12.55
C ASP A 108 -4.23 14.37 12.01
N PHE A 109 -4.74 15.20 12.92
CA PHE A 109 -5.49 16.40 12.56
C PHE A 109 -4.66 17.34 11.67
N SER A 110 -3.37 17.51 11.95
CA SER A 110 -2.51 18.41 11.18
C SER A 110 -2.27 17.90 9.76
N ARG A 111 -2.02 16.60 9.61
CA ARG A 111 -1.84 15.96 8.29
C ARG A 111 -3.12 15.97 7.46
N LEU A 112 -4.25 15.68 8.09
CA LEU A 112 -5.56 15.71 7.43
C LEU A 112 -5.90 17.14 7.00
N TYR A 113 -5.67 18.11 7.88
CA TYR A 113 -5.87 19.52 7.59
C TYR A 113 -5.01 19.99 6.40
N ASP A 114 -3.71 19.67 6.38
CA ASP A 114 -2.82 20.00 5.27
C ASP A 114 -3.29 19.37 3.95
N THR A 115 -3.69 18.10 3.99
CA THR A 115 -4.16 17.37 2.81
C THR A 115 -5.45 17.97 2.25
N VAL A 116 -6.43 18.24 3.11
CA VAL A 116 -7.71 18.84 2.73
C VAL A 116 -7.48 20.27 2.20
N ILE A 117 -6.63 21.06 2.85
CA ILE A 117 -6.27 22.38 2.35
C ILE A 117 -5.66 22.28 0.96
N LEU A 118 -4.71 21.39 0.72
CA LEU A 118 -4.09 21.24 -0.60
C LEU A 118 -5.13 20.82 -1.66
N MET A 119 -5.98 19.84 -1.36
CA MET A 119 -7.03 19.37 -2.28
C MET A 119 -8.02 20.48 -2.68
N PHE A 120 -8.40 21.36 -1.74
CA PHE A 120 -9.40 22.41 -1.98
C PHE A 120 -8.81 23.80 -2.32
N HIS A 121 -7.62 24.14 -1.82
CA HIS A 121 -6.90 25.37 -2.20
C HIS A 121 -6.23 25.26 -3.56
N ALA A 122 -5.72 24.09 -3.98
CA ALA A 122 -5.22 23.93 -5.35
C ALA A 122 -6.34 24.22 -6.37
N TYR A 123 -7.55 23.71 -6.11
CA TYR A 123 -8.75 24.01 -6.91
C TYR A 123 -9.10 25.51 -6.91
N TYR A 124 -8.93 26.21 -5.78
CA TYR A 124 -9.19 27.65 -5.67
C TYR A 124 -8.10 28.53 -6.32
N LEU A 125 -6.84 28.11 -6.25
CA LEU A 125 -5.68 28.82 -6.81
C LEU A 125 -5.65 28.69 -8.33
N ASP A 126 -6.06 27.53 -8.87
CA ASP A 126 -6.19 27.31 -10.31
C ASP A 126 -7.30 28.18 -10.94
N ILE A 127 -8.44 28.36 -10.25
CA ILE A 127 -9.52 29.28 -10.66
C ILE A 127 -9.07 30.77 -10.65
N ASN A 128 -8.07 31.12 -9.84
CA ASN A 128 -7.58 32.49 -9.69
C ASN A 128 -6.22 32.75 -10.36
N GLY A 129 -5.71 31.82 -11.17
CA GLY A 129 -4.45 31.98 -11.92
C GLY A 129 -3.18 31.99 -11.07
N VAL A 130 -3.23 31.46 -9.84
CA VAL A 130 -2.05 31.22 -9.01
C VAL A 130 -1.58 29.79 -9.29
N HIS A 131 -0.75 29.64 -10.31
CA HIS A 131 -0.05 28.39 -10.61
C HIS A 131 1.18 28.25 -9.69
N ASN A 132 1.68 27.03 -9.42
CA ASN A 132 2.96 26.70 -8.72
C ASN A 132 2.90 26.15 -7.28
N LEU A 133 1.98 25.25 -6.94
CA LEU A 133 2.14 24.43 -5.72
C LEU A 133 2.98 23.16 -5.97
N GLY A 134 2.91 22.62 -7.19
CA GLY A 134 3.82 21.60 -7.70
C GLY A 134 5.12 22.19 -8.24
N PRO A 135 6.07 21.36 -8.70
CA PRO A 135 7.31 21.83 -9.28
C PRO A 135 7.14 22.25 -10.76
N ALA A 136 6.11 23.07 -11.08
CA ALA A 136 5.75 23.47 -12.45
C ALA A 136 6.90 24.12 -13.25
N ASP A 137 7.83 24.75 -12.54
CA ASP A 137 8.99 25.46 -13.13
C ASP A 137 10.26 24.60 -13.19
N ALA A 138 10.21 23.33 -12.78
CA ALA A 138 11.38 22.47 -12.77
C ALA A 138 11.70 21.94 -14.18
N GLU A 139 12.83 22.36 -14.73
CA GLU A 139 13.27 21.95 -16.07
C GLU A 139 14.20 20.71 -16.06
N THR A 140 14.77 20.36 -14.89
CA THR A 140 15.77 19.28 -14.74
C THR A 140 15.50 18.43 -13.49
N MET A 141 15.99 17.18 -13.49
CA MET A 141 15.97 16.30 -12.33
C MET A 141 16.73 16.91 -11.15
N LEU A 142 17.90 17.52 -11.43
CA LEU A 142 18.67 18.23 -10.41
C LEU A 142 17.85 19.38 -9.80
N GLY A 143 17.06 20.08 -10.61
CA GLY A 143 16.14 21.11 -10.12
C GLY A 143 15.09 20.56 -9.14
N LEU A 144 14.55 19.37 -9.41
CA LEU A 144 13.62 18.70 -8.48
C LEU A 144 14.31 18.27 -7.19
N GLU A 145 15.54 17.74 -7.26
CA GLU A 145 16.35 17.36 -6.10
C GLU A 145 16.66 18.58 -5.21
N VAL A 146 17.11 19.69 -5.83
CA VAL A 146 17.39 20.94 -5.13
C VAL A 146 16.11 21.49 -4.48
N ARG A 147 14.99 21.52 -5.21
CA ARG A 147 13.70 21.95 -4.64
C ARG A 147 13.29 21.10 -3.44
N ASN A 148 13.41 19.78 -3.54
CA ASN A 148 13.11 18.87 -2.43
C ASN A 148 14.00 19.19 -1.21
N ALA A 149 15.31 19.29 -1.39
CA ALA A 149 16.25 19.63 -0.31
C ALA A 149 15.96 21.00 0.33
N THR A 150 15.62 22.01 -0.47
CA THR A 150 15.23 23.34 0.01
C THR A 150 13.97 23.27 0.88
N LEU A 151 12.92 22.57 0.44
CA LEU A 151 11.68 22.44 1.20
C LEU A 151 11.87 21.71 2.53
N HIS A 152 12.70 20.66 2.57
CA HIS A 152 13.11 20.00 3.82
C HIS A 152 13.87 20.95 4.75
N ALA A 153 14.81 21.75 4.22
CA ALA A 153 15.55 22.73 5.01
C ALA A 153 14.65 23.84 5.57
N GLU A 154 13.70 24.34 4.78
CA GLU A 154 12.73 25.35 5.20
C GLU A 154 11.78 24.81 6.28
N ALA A 155 11.27 23.58 6.12
CA ALA A 155 10.44 22.92 7.11
C ALA A 155 11.15 22.76 8.47
N SER A 156 12.48 22.58 8.46
CA SER A 156 13.29 22.44 9.68
C SER A 156 13.55 23.76 10.43
N THR A 157 13.33 24.93 9.81
CA THR A 157 13.75 26.24 10.33
C THR A 157 12.60 27.21 10.67
N GLY A 158 11.35 26.86 10.34
CA GLY A 158 10.18 27.72 10.54
C GLY A 158 9.81 27.96 12.01
N LEU A 159 9.61 29.23 12.40
CA LEU A 159 9.29 29.72 13.75
C LEU A 159 8.07 29.06 14.45
N LEU A 160 7.21 28.36 13.71
CA LEU A 160 6.00 27.70 14.23
C LEU A 160 6.01 26.17 14.09
N HIS A 161 7.03 25.58 13.43
CA HIS A 161 7.18 24.14 13.16
C HIS A 161 5.87 23.35 12.90
N PRO A 162 4.97 23.77 11.99
CA PRO A 162 3.85 22.90 11.62
C PRO A 162 4.40 21.63 10.96
N GLN A 163 4.03 20.46 11.49
CA GLN A 163 4.34 19.16 10.90
C GLN A 163 3.76 19.12 9.48
N ASN A 164 4.58 18.77 8.48
CA ASN A 164 4.17 18.62 7.08
C ASN A 164 5.02 17.53 6.40
N MET A 165 4.78 17.22 5.13
CA MET A 165 5.49 16.13 4.43
C MET A 165 7.01 16.32 4.31
N PHE A 166 7.54 17.53 4.50
CA PHE A 166 8.97 17.84 4.46
C PHE A 166 9.62 17.91 5.85
N THR A 167 8.91 17.60 6.94
CA THR A 167 9.54 17.48 8.27
C THR A 167 10.22 16.13 8.48
N SER A 168 9.84 15.12 7.69
CA SER A 168 10.43 13.78 7.73
C SER A 168 11.20 13.51 6.43
N PRO A 169 12.41 12.94 6.48
CA PRO A 169 13.24 12.74 5.29
C PRO A 169 12.57 11.81 4.28
N ASN A 170 12.92 11.98 3.01
CA ASN A 170 12.51 11.09 1.92
C ASN A 170 13.72 10.65 1.08
N VAL A 171 13.51 9.66 0.20
CA VAL A 171 14.56 9.08 -0.65
C VAL A 171 15.23 10.09 -1.57
N GLY A 172 14.51 11.16 -1.95
CA GLY A 172 15.03 12.23 -2.81
C GLY A 172 16.08 13.13 -2.15
N LEU A 173 16.35 12.97 -0.84
CA LEU A 173 17.48 13.61 -0.17
C LEU A 173 18.80 12.88 -0.41
N ARG A 174 18.76 11.66 -0.96
CA ARG A 174 19.95 10.92 -1.37
C ARG A 174 20.45 11.45 -2.70
N SER A 175 21.76 11.56 -2.88
CA SER A 175 22.36 11.92 -4.18
C SER A 175 22.33 10.78 -5.21
N ASP A 176 22.04 9.56 -4.77
CA ASP A 176 22.08 8.32 -5.54
C ASP A 176 20.71 7.61 -5.61
N TRP A 177 19.60 8.31 -5.33
CA TRP A 177 18.25 7.74 -5.29
C TRP A 177 17.88 6.99 -6.58
N TYR A 178 18.42 7.43 -7.72
CA TYR A 178 18.19 6.84 -9.04
C TYR A 178 19.10 5.63 -9.34
N SER A 179 20.00 5.24 -8.44
CA SER A 179 20.95 4.14 -8.68
C SER A 179 20.25 2.79 -8.80
N ASP A 180 20.93 1.83 -9.39
CA ASP A 180 20.49 0.44 -9.50
C ASP A 180 20.35 -0.22 -8.14
N ALA A 181 21.24 0.11 -7.20
CA ALA A 181 21.22 -0.39 -5.84
C ALA A 181 19.95 0.09 -5.11
N VAL A 182 19.68 1.39 -5.09
CA VAL A 182 18.48 1.95 -4.42
C VAL A 182 17.18 1.48 -5.08
N PHE A 183 17.16 1.38 -6.41
CA PHE A 183 16.01 0.84 -7.14
C PHE A 183 15.73 -0.62 -6.79
N ALA A 184 16.74 -1.50 -6.86
CA ALA A 184 16.53 -2.92 -6.62
C ALA A 184 16.27 -3.24 -5.14
N GLN A 185 16.91 -2.48 -4.23
CA GLN A 185 16.72 -2.64 -2.78
C GLN A 185 15.28 -2.35 -2.34
N GLN A 186 14.52 -1.52 -3.07
CA GLN A 186 13.10 -1.30 -2.80
C GLN A 186 12.26 -2.57 -2.90
N SER A 187 12.69 -3.58 -3.69
CA SER A 187 12.02 -4.89 -3.72
C SER A 187 12.24 -5.73 -2.44
N PHE A 188 13.20 -5.34 -1.59
CA PHE A 188 13.56 -6.04 -0.35
C PHE A 188 13.18 -5.27 0.92
N THR A 189 13.17 -3.95 0.87
CA THR A 189 12.92 -3.09 2.04
C THR A 189 12.08 -1.86 1.72
N GLY A 190 11.55 -1.75 0.50
CA GLY A 190 10.63 -0.68 0.12
C GLY A 190 9.18 -0.95 0.57
N PRO A 191 8.21 -0.18 0.05
CA PRO A 191 6.79 -0.32 0.43
C PRO A 191 6.12 -1.57 -0.18
N ASN A 192 6.73 -2.23 -1.17
CA ASN A 192 6.27 -3.51 -1.70
C ASN A 192 7.39 -4.58 -1.68
N PRO A 193 7.76 -5.08 -0.49
CA PRO A 193 8.83 -6.07 -0.37
C PRO A 193 8.34 -7.52 -0.49
N THR A 194 7.06 -7.72 -0.83
CA THR A 194 6.35 -8.99 -0.69
C THR A 194 6.10 -9.71 -2.02
N THR A 195 6.45 -9.11 -3.15
CA THR A 195 6.03 -9.60 -4.47
C THR A 195 7.17 -10.06 -5.37
N ILE A 196 8.41 -9.69 -5.07
CA ILE A 196 9.58 -10.23 -5.77
C ILE A 196 9.68 -11.74 -5.53
N ALA A 197 9.91 -12.50 -6.60
CA ALA A 197 9.95 -13.95 -6.56
C ALA A 197 11.08 -14.51 -7.43
N LEU A 198 11.48 -15.76 -7.20
CA LEU A 198 12.43 -16.45 -8.04
C LEU A 198 11.91 -16.52 -9.48
N ALA A 199 12.77 -16.19 -10.45
CA ALA A 199 12.39 -16.18 -11.85
C ALA A 199 12.02 -17.60 -12.31
N SER A 200 10.82 -17.74 -12.90
CA SER A 200 10.37 -19.00 -13.47
C SER A 200 11.24 -19.41 -14.66
N THR A 201 11.27 -20.70 -15.00
CA THR A 201 11.98 -21.20 -16.19
C THR A 201 11.50 -20.51 -17.46
N GLN A 202 10.20 -20.20 -17.57
CA GLN A 202 9.64 -19.47 -18.71
C GLN A 202 10.21 -18.06 -18.84
N TRP A 203 10.32 -17.33 -17.72
CA TRP A 203 10.90 -16.00 -17.74
C TRP A 203 12.40 -16.03 -18.05
N LEU A 204 13.14 -16.98 -17.48
CA LEU A 204 14.56 -17.15 -17.81
C LEU A 204 14.78 -17.46 -19.29
N GLN A 205 13.94 -18.30 -19.91
CA GLN A 205 13.98 -18.56 -21.34
C GLN A 205 13.65 -17.31 -22.17
N THR A 206 12.63 -16.56 -21.76
CA THR A 206 12.22 -15.31 -22.41
C THR A 206 13.36 -14.29 -22.40
N PHE A 207 13.98 -14.04 -21.25
CA PHE A 207 15.11 -13.11 -21.16
C PHE A 207 16.38 -13.64 -21.85
N THR A 208 16.60 -14.96 -21.87
CA THR A 208 17.68 -15.58 -22.64
C THR A 208 17.51 -15.32 -24.14
N GLN A 209 16.27 -15.44 -24.66
CA GLN A 209 15.97 -15.11 -26.06
C GLN A 209 16.17 -13.62 -26.34
N ALA A 210 15.67 -12.74 -25.47
CA ALA A 210 15.86 -11.30 -25.60
C ALA A 210 17.34 -10.89 -25.57
N ALA A 211 18.18 -11.60 -24.80
CA ALA A 211 19.60 -11.33 -24.65
C ALA A 211 20.47 -11.84 -25.81
N ALA A 212 19.91 -12.35 -26.91
CA ALA A 212 20.68 -12.93 -28.02
C ALA A 212 21.77 -11.98 -28.58
N GLY A 213 21.52 -10.66 -28.56
CA GLY A 213 22.47 -9.62 -28.95
C GLY A 213 23.35 -9.06 -27.82
N ASN A 214 23.12 -9.46 -26.57
CA ASN A 214 23.86 -9.00 -25.39
C ASN A 214 24.67 -10.17 -24.79
N VAL A 215 25.89 -10.36 -25.29
CA VAL A 215 26.76 -11.50 -24.95
C VAL A 215 27.03 -11.60 -23.44
N ALA A 216 27.23 -10.46 -22.77
CA ALA A 216 27.54 -10.43 -21.35
C ALA A 216 26.37 -10.94 -20.49
N VAL A 217 25.17 -10.43 -20.73
CA VAL A 217 23.95 -10.89 -20.02
C VAL A 217 23.62 -12.33 -20.40
N LEU A 218 23.73 -12.70 -21.68
CA LEU A 218 23.49 -14.07 -22.14
C LEU A 218 24.45 -15.07 -21.46
N ASN A 219 25.72 -14.70 -21.27
CA ASN A 219 26.68 -15.53 -20.58
C ASN A 219 26.34 -15.67 -19.08
N LEU A 220 25.93 -14.57 -18.44
CA LEU A 220 25.48 -14.61 -17.04
C LEU A 220 24.26 -15.51 -16.85
N LEU A 221 23.23 -15.38 -17.70
CA LEU A 221 22.02 -16.21 -17.67
C LEU A 221 22.31 -17.71 -17.87
N LYS A 222 23.36 -18.05 -18.62
CA LYS A 222 23.75 -19.44 -18.88
C LYS A 222 24.64 -20.04 -17.80
N THR A 223 25.44 -19.22 -17.11
CA THR A 223 26.49 -19.71 -16.21
C THR A 223 26.13 -19.57 -14.73
N ALA A 224 25.33 -18.57 -14.35
CA ALA A 224 24.88 -18.43 -12.98
C ALA A 224 23.80 -19.48 -12.64
N PRO A 225 23.71 -19.93 -11.37
CA PRO A 225 22.64 -20.82 -10.93
C PRO A 225 21.26 -20.21 -11.19
N ALA A 226 20.28 -21.02 -11.60
CA ALA A 226 18.91 -20.55 -11.79
C ALA A 226 18.32 -19.88 -10.53
N GLY A 227 18.71 -20.37 -9.35
CA GLY A 227 18.37 -19.80 -8.04
C GLY A 227 18.92 -18.40 -7.77
N SER A 228 19.71 -17.82 -8.67
CA SER A 228 20.27 -16.46 -8.54
C SER A 228 19.45 -15.39 -9.25
N PHE A 229 18.38 -15.75 -9.95
CA PHE A 229 17.58 -14.79 -10.71
C PHE A 229 16.19 -14.61 -10.09
N TYR A 230 15.83 -13.35 -9.85
CA TYR A 230 14.55 -12.96 -9.29
C TYR A 230 13.80 -12.06 -10.27
N ILE A 231 12.50 -12.01 -10.15
CA ILE A 231 11.63 -11.28 -11.04
C ILE A 231 10.59 -10.49 -10.26
N GLN A 232 10.36 -9.29 -10.75
CA GLN A 232 9.21 -8.50 -10.41
C GLN A 232 8.30 -8.48 -11.65
N ASP A 233 7.19 -9.21 -11.57
CA ASP A 233 6.33 -9.52 -12.71
C ASP A 233 4.97 -8.82 -12.59
N TYR A 234 4.75 -7.82 -13.45
CA TYR A 234 3.48 -7.10 -13.57
C TYR A 234 2.76 -7.42 -14.90
N SER A 235 3.20 -8.46 -15.62
CA SER A 235 2.63 -8.85 -16.92
C SER A 235 1.13 -9.18 -16.86
N TYR A 236 0.66 -9.62 -15.70
CA TYR A 236 -0.72 -10.01 -15.44
C TYR A 236 -1.71 -8.82 -15.38
N PHE A 237 -1.23 -7.58 -15.34
CA PHE A 237 -2.08 -6.39 -15.21
C PHE A 237 -3.16 -6.30 -16.28
N ARG A 238 -2.87 -6.77 -17.49
CA ARG A 238 -3.87 -6.79 -18.56
C ARG A 238 -5.00 -7.77 -18.28
N ASP A 239 -4.68 -8.96 -17.80
CA ASP A 239 -5.69 -9.95 -17.44
C ASP A 239 -6.52 -9.46 -16.24
N ALA A 240 -5.86 -8.88 -15.22
CA ALA A 240 -6.52 -8.31 -14.06
C ALA A 240 -7.46 -7.14 -14.42
N ALA A 241 -7.06 -6.28 -15.36
CA ALA A 241 -7.83 -5.12 -15.81
C ALA A 241 -8.77 -5.41 -17.01
N GLY A 242 -8.83 -6.65 -17.52
CA GLY A 242 -9.67 -6.99 -18.68
C GLY A 242 -9.20 -6.40 -20.02
N LEU A 243 -7.92 -6.08 -20.13
CA LEU A 243 -7.29 -5.50 -21.32
C LEU A 243 -6.78 -6.57 -22.27
N LYS A 244 -6.82 -6.30 -23.58
CA LYS A 244 -6.19 -7.14 -24.59
C LYS A 244 -4.69 -6.83 -24.68
N PRO A 245 -3.86 -7.77 -25.17
CA PRO A 245 -2.44 -7.52 -25.40
C PRO A 245 -2.14 -6.29 -26.27
N THR A 246 -3.03 -5.94 -27.21
CA THR A 246 -2.86 -4.77 -28.09
C THR A 246 -3.16 -3.44 -27.42
N ASP A 247 -3.97 -3.44 -26.38
CA ASP A 247 -4.49 -2.23 -25.75
C ASP A 247 -3.38 -1.45 -25.03
N GLN A 248 -3.51 -0.13 -25.00
CA GLN A 248 -2.69 0.73 -24.15
C GLN A 248 -3.31 0.80 -22.75
N ILE A 249 -2.47 0.79 -21.73
CA ILE A 249 -2.89 1.15 -20.38
C ILE A 249 -2.85 2.67 -20.33
N VAL A 250 -4.03 3.29 -20.45
CA VAL A 250 -4.18 4.74 -20.46
C VAL A 250 -5.49 5.13 -19.77
N SER A 251 -5.45 6.18 -18.96
CA SER A 251 -6.64 6.67 -18.27
C SER A 251 -7.62 7.29 -19.27
N SER A 252 -8.90 7.39 -18.88
CA SER A 252 -9.93 7.95 -19.76
C SER A 252 -9.57 9.40 -20.12
N PRO A 253 -9.51 9.78 -21.40
CA PRO A 253 -9.32 11.17 -21.77
C PRO A 253 -10.54 11.98 -21.30
N SER A 254 -10.34 12.93 -20.40
CA SER A 254 -11.33 13.96 -20.10
C SER A 254 -10.98 15.25 -20.86
N SER A 255 -11.95 16.16 -21.01
CA SER A 255 -11.71 17.46 -21.66
C SER A 255 -10.66 18.32 -20.95
N ASP A 256 -10.39 18.02 -19.67
CA ASP A 256 -9.63 18.86 -18.75
C ASP A 256 -8.34 18.19 -18.21
N ASN A 257 -8.14 16.88 -18.41
CA ASN A 257 -6.94 16.15 -17.94
C ASN A 257 -6.08 15.60 -19.08
N ILE A 258 -4.77 15.67 -18.88
CA ILE A 258 -3.76 15.04 -19.74
C ILE A 258 -3.81 13.52 -19.51
N PRO A 259 -3.82 12.68 -20.57
CA PRO A 259 -3.89 11.23 -20.41
C PRO A 259 -2.68 10.72 -19.63
N GLN A 260 -2.93 9.84 -18.67
CA GLN A 260 -1.90 9.15 -17.89
C GLN A 260 -1.67 7.77 -18.48
N PHE A 261 -0.41 7.35 -18.60
CA PHE A 261 0.01 6.11 -19.22
C PHE A 261 0.60 5.16 -18.18
N GLY A 262 0.19 3.89 -18.26
CA GLY A 262 0.61 2.84 -17.34
C GLY A 262 1.48 1.79 -18.03
N CYS A 263 2.02 0.90 -17.22
CA CYS A 263 2.96 -0.12 -17.63
C CYS A 263 2.58 -1.48 -17.03
N ALA A 264 2.65 -2.56 -17.80
CA ALA A 264 2.70 -3.93 -17.29
C ALA A 264 4.16 -4.42 -17.33
N SER A 265 5.04 -3.75 -16.56
CA SER A 265 6.49 -3.99 -16.63
C SER A 265 6.88 -5.40 -16.20
N VAL A 266 8.04 -5.87 -16.63
CA VAL A 266 8.67 -7.09 -16.10
C VAL A 266 10.15 -6.81 -15.90
N ALA A 267 10.62 -6.89 -14.65
CA ALA A 267 12.01 -6.62 -14.29
C ALA A 267 12.72 -7.88 -13.81
N LEU A 268 13.83 -8.22 -14.45
CA LEU A 268 14.71 -9.32 -14.07
C LEU A 268 15.86 -8.80 -13.22
N PHE A 269 16.10 -9.44 -12.09
CA PHE A 269 17.18 -9.15 -11.16
C PHE A 269 18.13 -10.34 -11.03
N TYR A 270 19.41 -10.05 -10.78
CA TYR A 270 20.41 -11.01 -10.36
C TYR A 270 20.80 -10.77 -8.91
N LEU A 271 20.70 -11.81 -8.10
CA LEU A 271 21.10 -11.85 -6.70
C LEU A 271 22.39 -12.70 -6.58
N PRO A 272 23.58 -12.07 -6.64
CA PRO A 272 24.85 -12.75 -6.41
C PRO A 272 24.98 -13.24 -4.96
N PRO A 273 25.94 -14.14 -4.68
CA PRO A 273 26.27 -14.55 -3.31
C PRO A 273 26.66 -13.41 -2.37
N SER A 274 27.07 -12.25 -2.91
CA SER A 274 27.33 -11.03 -2.12
C SER A 274 26.06 -10.38 -1.59
N GLY A 275 24.86 -10.83 -1.95
CA GLY A 275 23.58 -10.32 -1.43
C GLY A 275 23.11 -8.97 -1.98
N GLN A 276 23.88 -8.36 -2.89
CA GLN A 276 23.51 -7.11 -3.55
C GLN A 276 22.68 -7.38 -4.80
N ILE A 277 21.35 -7.29 -4.66
CA ILE A 277 20.42 -7.49 -5.77
C ILE A 277 20.64 -6.44 -6.86
N HIS A 278 20.75 -6.89 -8.10
CA HIS A 278 21.12 -6.05 -9.25
C HIS A 278 20.09 -6.16 -10.38
N PRO A 279 19.53 -5.06 -10.88
CA PRO A 279 18.56 -5.09 -11.98
C PRO A 279 19.28 -5.33 -13.32
N LEU A 280 18.94 -6.42 -14.02
CA LEU A 280 19.61 -6.84 -15.26
C LEU A 280 18.86 -6.43 -16.52
N ALA A 281 17.53 -6.54 -16.52
CA ALA A 281 16.72 -6.30 -17.71
C ALA A 281 15.32 -5.84 -17.34
N ILE A 282 14.74 -4.99 -18.18
CA ILE A 282 13.38 -4.48 -17.99
C ILE A 282 12.64 -4.59 -19.33
N ILE A 283 11.46 -5.18 -19.29
CA ILE A 283 10.43 -5.03 -20.32
C ILE A 283 9.52 -3.89 -19.86
N LEU A 284 9.38 -2.83 -20.67
CA LEU A 284 8.62 -1.63 -20.26
C LEU A 284 7.13 -1.92 -20.09
N ASP A 285 6.55 -2.69 -21.02
CA ASP A 285 5.14 -3.05 -21.03
C ASP A 285 5.00 -4.40 -21.72
N TRP A 286 4.62 -5.43 -20.97
CA TRP A 286 4.40 -6.76 -21.51
C TRP A 286 3.08 -6.84 -22.28
N LYS A 287 3.19 -7.13 -23.58
CA LYS A 287 2.06 -7.23 -24.51
C LYS A 287 1.90 -8.65 -25.06
N GLY A 288 2.18 -9.64 -24.20
CA GLY A 288 2.04 -11.07 -24.52
C GLY A 288 3.23 -11.70 -25.27
N SER A 289 4.17 -10.92 -25.80
CA SER A 289 5.38 -11.44 -26.45
C SER A 289 6.50 -10.39 -26.53
N LEU A 290 7.75 -10.86 -26.64
CA LEU A 290 8.91 -10.00 -26.87
C LEU A 290 8.79 -9.14 -28.14
N ALA A 291 8.16 -9.66 -29.20
CA ALA A 291 8.01 -8.94 -30.46
C ALA A 291 7.06 -7.73 -30.35
N ALA A 292 6.10 -7.79 -29.43
CA ALA A 292 5.13 -6.73 -29.18
C ALA A 292 5.57 -5.77 -28.06
N SER A 293 6.70 -6.05 -27.41
CA SER A 293 7.18 -5.34 -26.22
C SER A 293 8.56 -4.74 -26.45
N VAL A 294 8.95 -3.78 -25.60
CA VAL A 294 10.27 -3.16 -25.62
C VAL A 294 11.07 -3.64 -24.42
N THR A 295 12.20 -4.30 -24.69
CA THR A 295 13.12 -4.81 -23.66
C THR A 295 14.45 -4.06 -23.73
N ILE A 296 14.93 -3.60 -22.58
CA ILE A 296 16.26 -3.00 -22.41
C ILE A 296 17.05 -3.80 -21.38
N PHE A 297 18.36 -3.93 -21.63
CA PHE A 297 19.31 -4.54 -20.72
C PHE A 297 20.14 -3.46 -20.05
N ASN A 298 20.40 -3.64 -18.77
CA ASN A 298 21.32 -2.78 -18.04
C ASN A 298 22.72 -2.86 -18.68
N LYS A 299 23.38 -1.72 -18.81
CA LYS A 299 24.78 -1.65 -19.25
C LYS A 299 25.73 -2.26 -18.21
N ARG A 300 25.33 -2.22 -16.94
CA ARG A 300 26.02 -2.85 -15.81
C ARG A 300 25.46 -4.25 -15.60
N ILE A 301 26.33 -5.25 -15.50
CA ILE A 301 25.93 -6.67 -15.31
C ILE A 301 26.09 -7.15 -13.86
N HIS A 302 26.81 -6.38 -13.04
CA HIS A 302 27.09 -6.68 -11.64
C HIS A 302 26.94 -5.41 -10.79
N PRO A 303 26.54 -5.53 -9.50
CA PRO A 303 26.37 -4.38 -8.62
C PRO A 303 27.69 -3.62 -8.37
N THR A 304 28.83 -4.31 -8.49
CA THR A 304 30.17 -3.75 -8.29
C THR A 304 30.76 -3.08 -9.54
N ASP A 305 30.06 -3.11 -10.68
CA ASP A 305 30.55 -2.49 -11.91
C ASP A 305 30.40 -0.97 -11.84
N LEU A 306 31.44 -0.22 -11.49
CA LEU A 306 31.37 1.24 -11.39
C LEU A 306 31.81 1.96 -12.68
N THR A 307 31.96 1.24 -13.79
CA THR A 307 32.55 1.79 -15.02
C THR A 307 31.58 2.62 -15.86
N ILE A 308 30.27 2.46 -15.64
CA ILE A 308 29.20 3.16 -16.35
C ILE A 308 28.49 4.11 -15.37
N GLY A 309 28.47 5.40 -15.70
CA GLY A 309 27.76 6.40 -14.92
C GLY A 309 26.24 6.23 -15.04
N GLU A 310 25.57 6.09 -13.90
CA GLU A 310 24.12 5.82 -13.84
C GLU A 310 23.27 7.09 -14.03
N ALA A 311 23.77 8.25 -13.53
CA ALA A 311 23.02 9.50 -13.51
C ALA A 311 22.56 9.96 -14.91
N GLY A 312 23.43 9.78 -15.90
CA GLY A 312 23.18 10.15 -17.30
C GLY A 312 22.59 9.04 -18.16
N ASP A 313 22.30 7.85 -17.60
CA ASP A 313 21.70 6.74 -18.36
C ASP A 313 20.17 6.87 -18.43
N TRP A 314 19.71 7.92 -19.11
CA TRP A 314 18.30 8.27 -19.21
C TRP A 314 17.39 7.15 -19.76
N PRO A 315 17.78 6.37 -20.79
CA PRO A 315 17.00 5.22 -21.22
C PRO A 315 16.77 4.19 -20.10
N TRP A 316 17.81 3.91 -19.31
CA TRP A 316 17.71 2.97 -18.20
C TRP A 316 16.94 3.54 -17.01
N ARG A 317 17.15 4.82 -16.66
CA ARG A 317 16.36 5.52 -15.62
C ARG A 317 14.87 5.56 -15.98
N TYR A 318 14.52 5.81 -17.25
CA TYR A 318 13.14 5.74 -17.73
C TYR A 318 12.55 4.33 -17.60
N ALA A 319 13.33 3.30 -17.92
CA ALA A 319 12.88 1.92 -17.76
C ALA A 319 12.61 1.56 -16.29
N LYS A 320 13.47 2.00 -15.36
CA LYS A 320 13.23 1.87 -13.92
C LYS A 320 11.97 2.62 -13.48
N MET A 321 11.73 3.82 -14.01
CA MET A 321 10.50 4.57 -13.75
C MET A 321 9.24 3.81 -14.22
N CYS A 322 9.29 3.11 -15.37
CA CYS A 322 8.19 2.25 -15.81
C CYS A 322 7.90 1.11 -14.83
N VAL A 323 8.96 0.50 -14.26
CA VAL A 323 8.82 -0.51 -13.20
C VAL A 323 8.18 0.09 -11.96
N GLN A 324 8.59 1.29 -11.56
CA GLN A 324 8.03 1.98 -10.39
C GLN A 324 6.56 2.37 -10.55
N VAL A 325 6.11 2.73 -11.77
CA VAL A 325 4.68 2.92 -12.10
C VAL A 325 3.89 1.62 -11.94
N SER A 326 4.44 0.51 -12.44
CA SER A 326 3.82 -0.80 -12.24
C SER A 326 3.82 -1.19 -10.75
N ASP A 327 4.91 -0.92 -10.04
CA ASP A 327 5.02 -1.22 -8.63
C ASP A 327 4.07 -0.39 -7.78
N TRP A 328 3.86 0.89 -8.09
CA TRP A 328 2.84 1.71 -7.45
C TRP A 328 1.45 1.09 -7.59
N THR A 329 1.09 0.67 -8.81
CA THR A 329 -0.22 0.05 -9.08
C THR A 329 -0.40 -1.23 -8.25
N ARG A 330 0.58 -2.13 -8.27
CA ARG A 330 0.51 -3.39 -7.50
C ARG A 330 0.56 -3.15 -6.00
N HIS A 331 1.40 -2.22 -5.55
CA HIS A 331 1.53 -1.86 -4.15
C HIS A 331 0.21 -1.32 -3.61
N GLU A 332 -0.36 -0.28 -4.21
CA GLU A 332 -1.56 0.37 -3.69
C GLU A 332 -2.81 -0.48 -3.89
N LEU A 333 -3.05 -1.03 -5.09
CA LEU A 333 -4.28 -1.75 -5.37
C LEU A 333 -4.29 -3.18 -4.82
N THR A 334 -3.16 -3.89 -4.92
CA THR A 334 -3.06 -5.29 -4.50
C THR A 334 -2.55 -5.42 -3.09
N VAL A 335 -1.30 -5.02 -2.84
CA VAL A 335 -0.57 -5.38 -1.61
C VAL A 335 -1.11 -4.63 -0.39
N HIS A 336 -1.44 -3.36 -0.57
CA HIS A 336 -1.99 -2.49 0.46
C HIS A 336 -3.51 -2.64 0.53
N LEU A 337 -4.25 -2.04 -0.40
CA LEU A 337 -5.72 -1.96 -0.33
C LEU A 337 -6.40 -3.33 -0.29
N THR A 338 -6.09 -4.23 -1.23
CA THR A 338 -6.80 -5.51 -1.31
C THR A 338 -6.31 -6.48 -0.24
N ASN A 339 -5.02 -6.82 -0.23
CA ASN A 339 -4.45 -7.87 0.61
C ASN A 339 -4.38 -7.53 2.11
N THR A 340 -4.60 -6.26 2.48
CA THR A 340 -4.79 -5.87 3.88
C THR A 340 -6.22 -5.43 4.16
N HIS A 341 -6.62 -4.22 3.75
CA HIS A 341 -7.91 -3.64 4.13
C HIS A 341 -9.10 -4.53 3.76
N PHE A 342 -9.25 -4.94 2.48
CA PHE A 342 -10.44 -5.67 2.05
C PHE A 342 -10.48 -7.11 2.57
N ILE A 343 -9.32 -7.79 2.64
CA ILE A 343 -9.21 -9.13 3.21
C ILE A 343 -9.48 -9.11 4.73
N GLU A 344 -9.00 -8.11 5.45
CA GLU A 344 -9.26 -7.98 6.89
C GLU A 344 -10.72 -7.62 7.19
N GLU A 345 -11.33 -6.74 6.40
CA GLU A 345 -12.73 -6.35 6.60
C GLU A 345 -13.70 -7.52 6.38
N VAL A 346 -13.53 -8.33 5.33
CA VAL A 346 -14.38 -9.50 5.13
C VAL A 346 -14.23 -10.50 6.30
N THR A 347 -12.99 -10.67 6.79
CA THR A 347 -12.66 -11.53 7.93
C THR A 347 -13.36 -11.05 9.20
N LEU A 348 -13.30 -9.74 9.48
CA LEU A 348 -13.98 -9.09 10.59
C LEU A 348 -15.50 -9.27 10.50
N VAL A 349 -16.11 -8.95 9.35
CA VAL A 349 -17.56 -9.04 9.18
C VAL A 349 -18.05 -10.49 9.34
N ALA A 350 -17.35 -11.46 8.74
CA ALA A 350 -17.68 -12.86 8.92
C ALA A 350 -17.55 -13.29 10.39
N ALA A 351 -16.48 -12.91 11.08
CA ALA A 351 -16.29 -13.25 12.49
C ALA A 351 -17.38 -12.65 13.39
N GLN A 352 -17.80 -11.41 13.14
CA GLN A 352 -18.91 -10.79 13.88
C GLN A 352 -20.23 -11.54 13.71
N ARG A 353 -20.44 -12.15 12.53
CA ARG A 353 -21.67 -12.87 12.18
C ARG A 353 -21.69 -14.32 12.65
N THR A 354 -20.52 -14.92 12.92
CA THR A 354 -20.43 -16.37 13.19
C THR A 354 -19.79 -16.74 14.51
N LEU A 355 -18.87 -15.95 15.06
CA LEU A 355 -18.15 -16.31 16.28
C LEU A 355 -18.78 -15.63 17.50
N PRO A 356 -19.22 -16.39 18.54
CA PRO A 356 -19.58 -15.82 19.84
C PRO A 356 -18.45 -14.95 20.40
N THR A 357 -18.79 -13.88 21.13
CA THR A 357 -17.75 -12.96 21.61
C THR A 357 -16.82 -13.59 22.63
N ASP A 358 -17.25 -14.61 23.37
CA ASP A 358 -16.45 -15.39 24.30
C ASP A 358 -15.63 -16.51 23.62
N HIS A 359 -15.79 -16.71 22.31
CA HIS A 359 -15.03 -17.69 21.55
C HIS A 359 -13.52 -17.33 21.56
N PRO A 360 -12.60 -18.28 21.77
CA PRO A 360 -11.17 -17.98 21.90
C PRO A 360 -10.57 -17.29 20.66
N ILE A 361 -11.04 -17.65 19.46
CA ILE A 361 -10.61 -16.99 18.21
C ILE A 361 -11.10 -15.54 18.16
N TYR A 362 -12.35 -15.26 18.58
CA TYR A 362 -12.87 -13.89 18.61
C TYR A 362 -12.07 -13.03 19.60
N GLN A 363 -11.78 -13.58 20.78
CA GLN A 363 -11.00 -12.90 21.82
C GLN A 363 -9.59 -12.54 21.36
N LEU A 364 -8.94 -13.40 20.57
CA LEU A 364 -7.62 -13.14 19.98
C LEU A 364 -7.66 -12.06 18.90
N LEU A 365 -8.77 -11.91 18.16
CA LEU A 365 -8.83 -11.05 16.98
C LEU A 365 -9.44 -9.67 17.24
N LYS A 366 -10.34 -9.52 18.21
CA LYS A 366 -11.14 -8.30 18.42
C LYS A 366 -10.32 -6.99 18.51
N GLU A 367 -9.12 -7.04 19.11
CA GLU A 367 -8.25 -5.87 19.29
C GLU A 367 -7.60 -5.42 17.98
N HIS A 368 -7.44 -6.35 17.03
CA HIS A 368 -6.82 -6.13 15.73
C HIS A 368 -7.79 -5.56 14.67
N TRP A 369 -9.07 -5.46 15.02
CA TRP A 369 -10.13 -4.92 14.17
C TRP A 369 -10.50 -3.47 14.47
N THR A 370 -9.82 -2.87 15.44
CA THR A 370 -10.06 -1.49 15.84
C THR A 370 -9.90 -0.57 14.62
N THR A 371 -10.89 0.30 14.37
CA THR A 371 -10.89 1.31 13.29
C THR A 371 -11.08 0.77 11.86
N THR A 372 -10.78 -0.50 11.57
CA THR A 372 -10.75 -1.08 10.20
C THR A 372 -12.04 -0.85 9.40
N LEU A 373 -13.22 -1.03 10.01
CA LEU A 373 -14.49 -0.81 9.32
C LEU A 373 -14.70 0.66 8.90
N SER A 374 -14.37 1.58 9.81
CA SER A 374 -14.58 3.02 9.59
C SER A 374 -13.65 3.55 8.52
N ILE A 375 -12.39 3.11 8.54
CA ILE A 375 -11.42 3.57 7.57
C ILE A 375 -11.65 3.00 6.18
N ASN A 376 -12.07 1.74 6.07
CA ASN A 376 -12.38 1.16 4.78
C ASN A 376 -13.61 1.80 4.13
N ALA A 377 -14.62 2.16 4.91
CA ALA A 377 -15.77 2.92 4.41
C ALA A 377 -15.36 4.32 3.91
N LEU A 378 -14.44 4.99 4.62
CA LEU A 378 -13.87 6.26 4.16
C LEU A 378 -13.04 6.08 2.88
N ALA A 379 -12.24 5.02 2.81
CA ALA A 379 -11.43 4.71 1.64
C ALA A 379 -12.30 4.49 0.39
N ARG A 380 -13.40 3.71 0.51
CA ARG A 380 -14.36 3.49 -0.58
C ARG A 380 -15.10 4.76 -1.00
N SER A 381 -15.45 5.64 -0.06
CA SER A 381 -16.24 6.85 -0.35
C SER A 381 -15.40 8.03 -0.85
N VAL A 382 -14.13 8.10 -0.45
CA VAL A 382 -13.24 9.23 -0.73
C VAL A 382 -11.95 8.78 -1.40
N LEU A 383 -11.09 8.01 -0.71
CA LEU A 383 -9.70 7.80 -1.13
C LEU A 383 -9.62 7.14 -2.51
N VAL A 384 -10.34 6.04 -2.72
CA VAL A 384 -10.35 5.35 -4.00
C VAL A 384 -10.88 6.24 -5.14
N PRO A 385 -12.11 6.80 -5.06
CA PRO A 385 -12.66 7.58 -6.17
C PRO A 385 -12.07 8.98 -6.37
N LYS A 386 -11.52 9.61 -5.32
CA LYS A 386 -11.03 11.01 -5.37
C LYS A 386 -9.52 11.14 -5.41
N VAL A 387 -8.78 10.07 -5.14
CA VAL A 387 -7.32 10.07 -5.13
C VAL A 387 -6.76 8.96 -6.00
N ILE A 388 -7.05 7.70 -5.68
CA ILE A 388 -6.43 6.55 -6.38
C ILE A 388 -6.84 6.51 -7.86
N MET A 389 -8.14 6.65 -8.15
CA MET A 389 -8.65 6.62 -9.52
C MET A 389 -8.10 7.78 -10.37
N PRO A 390 -8.11 9.05 -9.92
CA PRO A 390 -7.50 10.15 -10.67
C PRO A 390 -6.00 10.05 -10.90
N LEU A 391 -5.25 9.36 -10.02
CA LEU A 391 -3.80 9.21 -10.13
C LEU A 391 -3.36 7.97 -10.94
N SER A 392 -4.29 7.09 -11.24
CA SER A 392 -4.02 5.81 -11.91
C SER A 392 -4.10 5.95 -13.42
N ALA A 393 -3.22 5.24 -14.12
CA ALA A 393 -3.29 5.11 -15.57
C ALA A 393 -4.38 4.14 -16.07
N PHE A 394 -5.16 3.54 -15.18
CA PHE A 394 -6.28 2.68 -15.53
C PHE A 394 -7.59 3.47 -15.43
N THR A 395 -8.56 3.12 -16.27
CA THR A 395 -9.93 3.65 -16.13
C THR A 395 -10.58 3.15 -14.83
N GLU A 396 -11.59 3.86 -14.34
CA GLU A 396 -12.37 3.45 -13.15
C GLU A 396 -12.85 1.99 -13.25
N ALA A 397 -13.43 1.60 -14.38
CA ALA A 397 -13.90 0.24 -14.61
C ALA A 397 -12.77 -0.80 -14.55
N GLN A 398 -11.59 -0.46 -15.07
CA GLN A 398 -10.42 -1.33 -15.03
C GLN A 398 -9.87 -1.46 -13.61
N ILE A 399 -9.86 -0.39 -12.81
CA ILE A 399 -9.43 -0.43 -11.40
C ILE A 399 -10.36 -1.31 -10.57
N ILE A 400 -11.68 -1.13 -10.73
CA ILE A 400 -12.71 -1.98 -10.10
C ILE A 400 -12.47 -3.44 -10.45
N GLN A 401 -12.28 -3.74 -11.75
CA GLN A 401 -12.02 -5.10 -12.19
C GLN A 401 -10.72 -5.66 -11.60
N PHE A 402 -9.66 -4.85 -11.56
CA PHE A 402 -8.35 -5.23 -11.03
C PHE A 402 -8.44 -5.60 -9.55
N VAL A 403 -9.06 -4.75 -8.73
CA VAL A 403 -9.26 -5.00 -7.29
C VAL A 403 -10.05 -6.28 -7.06
N ASN A 404 -11.14 -6.49 -7.81
CA ASN A 404 -11.95 -7.71 -7.70
C ASN A 404 -11.19 -8.96 -8.16
N TYR A 405 -10.35 -8.84 -9.19
CA TYR A 405 -9.46 -9.91 -9.64
C TYR A 405 -8.48 -10.31 -8.54
N GLU A 406 -7.82 -9.34 -7.89
CA GLU A 406 -6.86 -9.60 -6.81
C GLU A 406 -7.53 -10.23 -5.59
N TYR A 407 -8.68 -9.69 -5.19
CA TYR A 407 -9.46 -10.23 -4.07
C TYR A 407 -9.85 -11.71 -4.31
N SER A 408 -10.35 -12.00 -5.51
CA SER A 408 -10.78 -13.35 -5.88
C SER A 408 -9.61 -14.35 -5.99
N ASN A 409 -8.39 -13.84 -6.18
CA ASN A 409 -7.19 -14.65 -6.33
C ASN A 409 -6.31 -14.69 -5.07
N PHE A 410 -6.70 -14.03 -3.98
CA PHE A 410 -5.98 -14.09 -2.72
C PHE A 410 -5.84 -15.54 -2.23
N ASP A 411 -4.60 -16.05 -2.20
CA ASP A 411 -4.27 -17.39 -1.74
C ASP A 411 -3.97 -17.35 -0.24
N TRP A 412 -5.01 -17.55 0.57
CA TRP A 412 -4.92 -17.40 2.03
C TRP A 412 -3.77 -18.19 2.65
N SER A 413 -3.68 -19.49 2.34
CA SER A 413 -2.64 -20.36 2.91
C SER A 413 -1.29 -20.21 2.21
N GLY A 414 -1.28 -19.85 0.91
CA GLY A 414 -0.07 -19.50 0.18
C GLY A 414 0.60 -18.24 0.72
N MET A 415 -0.17 -17.33 1.33
CA MET A 415 0.28 -16.04 1.88
C MET A 415 0.73 -16.12 3.35
N TYR A 416 0.69 -17.28 4.00
CA TYR A 416 1.33 -17.44 5.33
C TYR A 416 2.82 -17.14 5.20
N VAL A 417 3.38 -16.31 6.08
CA VAL A 417 4.74 -15.77 5.90
C VAL A 417 5.80 -16.82 5.54
N PRO A 418 5.91 -17.96 6.26
CA PRO A 418 6.91 -18.98 5.90
C PRO A 418 6.63 -19.63 4.54
N THR A 419 5.36 -19.84 4.20
CA THR A 419 4.91 -20.42 2.94
C THR A 419 5.18 -19.47 1.77
N ASP A 420 4.82 -18.20 1.91
CA ASP A 420 5.03 -17.14 0.92
C ASP A 420 6.52 -16.98 0.60
N LEU A 421 7.37 -16.83 1.64
CA LEU A 421 8.81 -16.72 1.47
C LEU A 421 9.38 -17.92 0.70
N GLN A 422 8.98 -19.13 1.09
CA GLN A 422 9.41 -20.36 0.42
C GLN A 422 8.95 -20.42 -1.04
N ASN A 423 7.69 -20.08 -1.32
CA ASN A 423 7.09 -20.08 -2.66
C ASN A 423 7.74 -19.05 -3.57
N ARG A 424 8.12 -17.89 -3.03
CA ARG A 424 8.87 -16.85 -3.77
C ARG A 424 10.36 -17.16 -3.89
N GLY A 425 10.83 -18.28 -3.35
CA GLY A 425 12.21 -18.75 -3.50
C GLY A 425 13.20 -18.13 -2.50
N PHE A 426 12.71 -17.84 -1.29
CA PHE A 426 13.50 -17.44 -0.13
C PHE A 426 13.34 -18.50 0.97
N PRO A 427 14.20 -19.53 1.00
CA PRO A 427 14.08 -20.60 1.99
C PRO A 427 14.23 -20.06 3.40
N VAL A 428 13.23 -20.29 4.26
CA VAL A 428 13.18 -19.72 5.62
C VAL A 428 14.41 -20.10 6.46
N ALA A 429 14.90 -21.33 6.31
CA ALA A 429 16.09 -21.83 7.01
C ALA A 429 17.40 -21.13 6.59
N GLU A 430 17.41 -20.48 5.44
CA GLU A 430 18.58 -19.81 4.87
C GLU A 430 18.59 -18.29 5.11
N LEU A 431 17.45 -17.68 5.46
CA LEU A 431 17.32 -16.22 5.54
C LEU A 431 18.38 -15.54 6.42
N ASP A 432 18.74 -16.16 7.55
CA ASP A 432 19.74 -15.64 8.49
C ASP A 432 21.11 -16.31 8.41
N THR A 433 21.23 -17.42 7.67
CA THR A 433 22.47 -18.21 7.60
C THR A 433 23.19 -18.08 6.26
N ASN A 434 22.47 -17.75 5.20
CA ASN A 434 23.01 -17.55 3.87
C ASN A 434 23.25 -16.05 3.64
N ALA A 435 24.52 -15.65 3.52
CA ALA A 435 24.90 -14.26 3.28
C ALA A 435 24.24 -13.65 2.03
N LYS A 436 23.76 -14.47 1.08
CA LYS A 436 22.98 -14.00 -0.08
C LYS A 436 21.71 -13.21 0.29
N TYR A 437 21.10 -13.47 1.44
CA TYR A 437 19.82 -12.86 1.83
C TYR A 437 19.95 -11.76 2.89
N HIS A 438 21.17 -11.35 3.25
CA HIS A 438 21.35 -10.39 4.35
C HIS A 438 20.65 -9.05 4.08
N ASN A 439 20.60 -8.59 2.82
CA ASN A 439 19.90 -7.38 2.39
C ASN A 439 18.38 -7.53 2.27
N TYR A 440 17.81 -8.74 2.41
CA TYR A 440 16.36 -8.94 2.40
C TYR A 440 15.76 -8.66 3.80
N GLY A 441 15.88 -7.41 4.23
CA GLY A 441 15.46 -6.97 5.58
C GLY A 441 14.03 -7.33 5.92
N TYR A 442 13.07 -7.09 5.01
CA TYR A 442 11.68 -7.50 5.20
C TYR A 442 11.55 -9.00 5.49
N GLY A 443 12.07 -9.86 4.61
CA GLY A 443 11.89 -11.31 4.72
C GLY A 443 12.42 -11.87 6.04
N ARG A 444 13.57 -11.36 6.49
CA ARG A 444 14.18 -11.74 7.78
C ARG A 444 13.34 -11.26 8.96
N CYS A 445 12.95 -9.98 8.96
CA CYS A 445 12.17 -9.39 10.04
C CYS A 445 10.76 -9.98 10.15
N ILE A 446 10.04 -10.08 9.03
CA ILE A 446 8.65 -10.53 9.02
C ILE A 446 8.51 -12.00 9.44
N ASN A 447 9.47 -12.85 9.07
CA ASN A 447 9.51 -14.25 9.50
C ASN A 447 9.74 -14.37 11.01
N ALA A 448 10.65 -13.55 11.57
CA ALA A 448 10.86 -13.51 13.02
C ALA A 448 9.59 -13.03 13.76
N THR A 449 8.93 -12.00 13.25
CA THR A 449 7.65 -11.50 13.80
C THR A 449 6.55 -12.55 13.72
N TRP A 450 6.41 -13.24 12.58
CA TRP A 450 5.46 -14.34 12.40
C TRP A 450 5.64 -15.42 13.46
N ASN A 451 6.88 -15.87 13.70
CA ASN A 451 7.16 -16.91 14.68
C ASN A 451 6.77 -16.51 16.12
N VAL A 452 6.96 -15.24 16.48
CA VAL A 452 6.54 -14.72 17.79
C VAL A 452 5.02 -14.69 17.92
N LEU A 453 4.32 -14.17 16.91
CA LEU A 453 2.85 -14.15 16.90
C LEU A 453 2.25 -15.56 16.89
N HIS A 454 2.80 -16.45 16.06
CA HIS A 454 2.40 -17.85 15.99
C HIS A 454 2.58 -18.56 17.34
N LYS A 455 3.70 -18.31 18.05
CA LYS A 455 3.92 -18.84 19.40
C LYS A 455 2.88 -18.33 20.40
N PHE A 456 2.53 -17.05 20.36
CA PHE A 456 1.48 -16.47 21.20
C PHE A 456 0.12 -17.14 20.93
N VAL A 457 -0.31 -17.18 19.67
CA VAL A 457 -1.58 -17.81 19.26
C VAL A 457 -1.61 -19.30 19.64
N SER A 458 -0.53 -20.02 19.36
CA SER A 458 -0.39 -21.44 19.70
C SER A 458 -0.52 -21.69 21.21
N THR A 459 0.10 -20.85 22.03
CA THR A 459 0.03 -20.93 23.50
C THR A 459 -1.41 -20.79 23.97
N VAL A 460 -2.17 -19.85 23.39
CA VAL A 460 -3.58 -19.64 23.75
C VAL A 460 -4.45 -20.79 23.25
N LEU A 461 -4.44 -21.09 21.95
CA LEU A 461 -5.38 -22.04 21.35
C LEU A 461 -5.16 -23.48 21.84
N THR A 462 -3.93 -23.87 22.16
CA THR A 462 -3.65 -25.22 22.71
C THR A 462 -4.31 -25.43 24.08
N GLN A 463 -4.50 -24.36 24.87
CA GLN A 463 -5.17 -24.43 26.17
C GLN A 463 -6.71 -24.49 26.03
N TYR A 464 -7.26 -23.92 24.95
CA TYR A 464 -8.70 -24.02 24.66
C TYR A 464 -9.09 -25.32 23.96
N TYR A 465 -8.26 -25.77 23.02
CA TYR A 465 -8.46 -27.00 22.26
C TYR A 465 -7.66 -28.18 22.86
N THR A 466 -7.92 -28.51 24.13
CA THR A 466 -7.24 -29.61 24.83
C THR A 466 -7.49 -30.99 24.20
N GLY A 467 -8.59 -31.14 23.45
CA GLY A 467 -8.87 -32.33 22.63
C GLY A 467 -8.16 -32.34 21.27
N GLY A 468 -7.32 -31.35 20.97
CA GLY A 468 -6.58 -31.22 19.71
C GLY A 468 -7.49 -31.13 18.49
N ASP A 469 -7.06 -31.77 17.39
CA ASP A 469 -7.77 -31.74 16.10
C ASP A 469 -9.22 -32.22 16.18
N ALA A 470 -9.53 -33.19 17.04
CA ALA A 470 -10.89 -33.69 17.18
C ALA A 470 -11.84 -32.60 17.73
N GLN A 471 -11.36 -31.76 18.65
CA GLN A 471 -12.16 -30.65 19.19
C GLN A 471 -12.32 -29.53 18.16
N VAL A 472 -11.26 -29.21 17.41
CA VAL A 472 -11.32 -28.21 16.33
C VAL A 472 -12.28 -28.65 15.22
N ALA A 473 -12.19 -29.90 14.77
CA ALA A 473 -13.11 -30.45 13.78
C ALA A 473 -14.58 -30.46 14.28
N GLY A 474 -14.78 -30.57 15.59
CA GLY A 474 -16.08 -30.50 16.27
C GLY A 474 -16.60 -29.07 16.51
N ASP A 475 -15.80 -28.04 16.32
CA ASP A 475 -16.19 -26.65 16.54
C ASP A 475 -17.12 -26.15 15.43
N GLY A 476 -18.41 -26.05 15.76
CA GLY A 476 -19.43 -25.55 14.85
C GLY A 476 -19.30 -24.06 14.52
N TRP A 477 -18.71 -23.25 15.40
CA TRP A 477 -18.55 -21.81 15.21
C TRP A 477 -17.41 -21.51 14.24
N LEU A 478 -16.26 -22.16 14.39
CA LEU A 478 -15.17 -22.08 13.43
C LEU A 478 -15.58 -22.60 12.05
N ARG A 479 -16.33 -23.71 11.99
CA ARG A 479 -16.86 -24.20 10.72
C ARG A 479 -17.81 -23.19 10.06
N ALA A 480 -18.69 -22.57 10.85
CA ALA A 480 -19.59 -21.53 10.36
C ALA A 480 -18.80 -20.31 9.85
N PHE A 481 -17.75 -19.89 10.55
CA PHE A 481 -16.84 -18.82 10.11
C PHE A 481 -16.19 -19.14 8.76
N CYS A 482 -15.56 -20.30 8.60
CA CYS A 482 -15.00 -20.73 7.31
C CYS A 482 -16.07 -20.76 6.21
N THR A 483 -17.27 -21.23 6.52
CA THR A 483 -18.38 -21.29 5.56
C THR A 483 -18.85 -19.90 5.15
N GLU A 484 -18.92 -18.94 6.08
CA GLU A 484 -19.30 -17.56 5.80
C GLU A 484 -18.27 -16.86 4.91
N MET A 485 -16.98 -17.08 5.16
CA MET A 485 -15.89 -16.57 4.33
C MET A 485 -15.97 -17.08 2.89
N GLN A 486 -16.31 -18.36 2.71
CA GLN A 486 -16.42 -19.00 1.39
C GLN A 486 -17.75 -18.68 0.67
N SER A 487 -18.79 -18.32 1.41
CA SER A 487 -20.16 -18.21 0.92
C SER A 487 -20.31 -17.16 -0.19
N PRO A 488 -21.08 -17.43 -1.26
CA PRO A 488 -21.41 -16.43 -2.28
C PRO A 488 -22.26 -15.27 -1.73
N LEU A 489 -22.92 -15.45 -0.59
CA LEU A 489 -23.68 -14.42 0.12
C LEU A 489 -22.90 -13.83 1.31
N GLY A 490 -21.67 -14.29 1.51
CA GLY A 490 -20.75 -13.85 2.56
C GLY A 490 -19.49 -13.29 1.94
N GLY A 491 -18.34 -13.83 2.33
CA GLY A 491 -17.05 -13.30 1.91
C GLY A 491 -16.62 -13.61 0.48
N LYS A 492 -17.31 -14.50 -0.25
CA LYS A 492 -16.95 -14.90 -1.63
C LYS A 492 -15.51 -15.39 -1.83
N MET A 493 -14.79 -15.72 -0.75
CA MET A 493 -13.43 -16.22 -0.80
C MET A 493 -13.45 -17.74 -0.99
N THR A 494 -13.74 -18.20 -2.20
CA THR A 494 -13.91 -19.64 -2.50
C THR A 494 -12.69 -20.51 -2.19
N LYS A 495 -11.49 -19.90 -2.12
CA LYS A 495 -10.22 -20.56 -1.76
C LYS A 495 -9.86 -20.43 -0.26
N PHE A 496 -10.68 -19.78 0.56
CA PHE A 496 -10.44 -19.67 2.00
C PHE A 496 -10.39 -21.07 2.64
N PRO A 497 -9.48 -21.35 3.59
CA PRO A 497 -9.30 -22.69 4.12
C PRO A 497 -10.47 -23.15 4.98
N THR A 498 -10.85 -24.43 4.83
CA THR A 498 -11.66 -25.13 5.84
C THR A 498 -10.74 -25.65 6.92
N VAL A 499 -10.90 -25.15 8.15
CA VAL A 499 -10.02 -25.50 9.27
C VAL A 499 -10.60 -26.64 10.09
N THR A 500 -9.86 -27.74 10.18
CA THR A 500 -10.25 -28.93 10.97
C THR A 500 -9.16 -29.42 11.93
N THR A 501 -8.01 -28.75 11.97
CA THR A 501 -6.87 -29.11 12.81
C THR A 501 -6.46 -27.94 13.69
N LEU A 502 -5.86 -28.23 14.84
CA LEU A 502 -5.35 -27.21 15.74
C LEU A 502 -4.23 -26.39 15.08
N ALA A 503 -3.34 -27.03 14.33
CA ALA A 503 -2.33 -26.34 13.55
C ALA A 503 -2.96 -25.35 12.55
N GLY A 504 -3.99 -25.78 11.79
CA GLY A 504 -4.69 -24.91 10.85
C GLY A 504 -5.41 -23.74 11.52
N ALA A 505 -5.95 -23.94 12.73
CA ALA A 505 -6.57 -22.85 13.50
C ALA A 505 -5.53 -21.83 13.99
N ILE A 506 -4.36 -22.30 14.43
CA ILE A 506 -3.25 -21.45 14.83
C ILE A 506 -2.74 -20.64 13.63
N ASP A 507 -2.51 -21.29 12.49
CA ASP A 507 -2.06 -20.62 11.27
C ASP A 507 -3.08 -19.57 10.79
N LEU A 508 -4.36 -19.92 10.77
CA LEU A 508 -5.44 -19.00 10.38
C LEU A 508 -5.45 -17.75 11.27
N VAL A 509 -5.45 -17.91 12.59
CA VAL A 509 -5.50 -16.78 13.52
C VAL A 509 -4.21 -15.96 13.48
N THR A 510 -3.06 -16.61 13.33
CA THR A 510 -1.79 -15.92 13.13
C THR A 510 -1.82 -15.08 11.86
N MET A 511 -2.39 -15.60 10.77
CA MET A 511 -2.53 -14.88 9.51
C MET A 511 -3.39 -13.63 9.66
N CYS A 512 -4.56 -13.71 10.32
CA CYS A 512 -5.39 -12.53 10.57
C CYS A 512 -4.63 -11.44 11.34
N ILE A 513 -3.95 -11.82 12.43
CA ILE A 513 -3.13 -10.86 13.21
C ILE A 513 -2.00 -10.30 12.35
N HIS A 514 -1.35 -11.13 11.54
CA HIS A 514 -0.28 -10.72 10.64
C HIS A 514 -0.76 -9.69 9.61
N ILE A 515 -1.90 -9.93 8.95
CA ILE A 515 -2.50 -9.00 7.99
C ILE A 515 -2.79 -7.65 8.66
N ALA A 516 -3.50 -7.68 9.79
CA ALA A 516 -3.95 -6.49 10.48
C ALA A 516 -2.81 -5.64 11.07
N ALA A 517 -1.71 -6.27 11.50
CA ALA A 517 -0.63 -5.58 12.21
C ALA A 517 0.66 -5.48 11.37
N PRO A 518 1.60 -6.46 11.40
CA PRO A 518 2.92 -6.28 10.79
C PRO A 518 2.89 -6.18 9.25
N GLN A 519 1.97 -6.86 8.55
CA GLN A 519 1.86 -6.76 7.10
C GLN A 519 1.44 -5.37 6.67
N HIS A 520 0.31 -4.87 7.19
CA HIS A 520 -0.17 -3.53 6.93
C HIS A 520 0.91 -2.49 7.27
N THR A 521 1.54 -2.61 8.44
CA THR A 521 2.61 -1.67 8.84
C THR A 521 3.76 -1.66 7.82
N ALA A 522 4.27 -2.85 7.43
CA ALA A 522 5.41 -2.96 6.52
C ALA A 522 5.16 -2.34 5.14
N VAL A 523 3.92 -2.38 4.64
CA VAL A 523 3.57 -1.90 3.30
C VAL A 523 2.98 -0.49 3.29
N ASN A 524 2.68 0.07 4.47
CA ASN A 524 2.09 1.40 4.60
C ASN A 524 3.10 2.47 5.06
N TYR A 525 3.85 2.25 6.14
CA TYR A 525 4.57 3.34 6.82
C TYR A 525 5.85 3.80 6.10
N LEU A 526 6.34 3.01 5.14
CA LEU A 526 7.47 3.41 4.27
C LEU A 526 7.03 4.21 3.04
N GLN A 527 5.73 4.37 2.79
CA GLN A 527 5.23 5.19 1.69
C GLN A 527 5.77 6.63 1.79
N GLN A 528 5.75 7.23 2.98
CA GLN A 528 6.29 8.57 3.21
C GLN A 528 7.72 8.74 2.67
N TYR A 529 8.60 7.78 2.95
CA TYR A 529 10.01 7.88 2.55
C TYR A 529 10.20 7.70 1.04
N TYR A 530 9.50 6.73 0.43
CA TYR A 530 9.73 6.35 -0.97
C TYR A 530 8.85 7.09 -1.99
N MET A 531 7.72 7.66 -1.59
CA MET A 531 6.68 8.14 -2.52
C MET A 531 6.47 9.65 -2.48
N THR A 532 6.86 10.35 -1.40
CA THR A 532 6.77 11.83 -1.35
C THR A 532 7.69 12.53 -2.34
N PHE A 533 8.79 11.88 -2.71
CA PHE A 533 9.61 12.32 -3.85
C PHE A 533 9.12 11.59 -5.11
N VAL A 534 8.11 12.17 -5.76
CA VAL A 534 7.38 11.60 -6.90
C VAL A 534 8.28 10.96 -7.98
N PRO A 535 9.45 11.53 -8.38
CA PRO A 535 10.29 10.91 -9.40
C PRO A 535 10.84 9.53 -9.04
N ASN A 536 10.92 9.18 -7.74
CA ASN A 536 11.32 7.84 -7.32
C ASN A 536 10.24 6.79 -7.60
N LYS A 537 8.97 7.12 -7.34
CA LYS A 537 7.86 6.17 -7.49
C LYS A 537 6.56 6.88 -7.93
N PRO A 538 6.48 7.32 -9.20
CA PRO A 538 5.28 7.96 -9.73
C PRO A 538 4.16 6.93 -9.93
N SER A 539 2.90 7.34 -9.83
CA SER A 539 1.74 6.46 -10.05
C SER A 539 1.43 6.18 -11.52
N ALA A 540 1.84 7.09 -12.41
CA ALA A 540 1.64 7.01 -13.84
C ALA A 540 2.65 7.88 -14.61
N LEU A 541 2.72 7.68 -15.92
CA LEU A 541 3.49 8.51 -16.85
C LEU A 541 2.60 9.55 -17.53
N TYR A 542 3.14 10.72 -17.85
CA TYR A 542 2.43 11.84 -18.51
C TYR A 542 2.80 12.00 -20.00
N ALA A 543 3.50 11.00 -20.54
CA ALA A 543 3.82 10.90 -21.96
C ALA A 543 3.72 9.43 -22.42
N PRO A 544 3.38 9.17 -23.70
CA PRO A 544 3.33 7.81 -24.23
C PRO A 544 4.66 7.08 -24.11
N LEU A 545 4.61 5.77 -23.87
CA LEU A 545 5.80 4.92 -23.86
C LEU A 545 6.48 4.87 -25.23
N PRO A 546 7.83 4.76 -25.29
CA PRO A 546 8.54 4.52 -26.54
C PRO A 546 8.16 3.16 -27.11
N GLY A 547 7.64 3.15 -28.34
CA GLY A 547 7.18 1.91 -29.00
C GLY A 547 8.28 1.02 -29.59
N THR A 548 9.55 1.43 -29.53
CA THR A 548 10.70 0.65 -30.02
C THR A 548 11.92 0.83 -29.14
N LEU A 549 12.84 -0.14 -29.17
CA LEU A 549 14.12 -0.02 -28.46
C LEU A 549 14.96 1.17 -28.96
N ALA A 550 14.87 1.51 -30.25
CA ALA A 550 15.57 2.67 -30.80
C ALA A 550 15.04 3.99 -30.22
N ALA A 551 13.72 4.12 -30.08
CA ALA A 551 13.10 5.28 -29.42
C ALA A 551 13.45 5.35 -27.93
N LEU A 552 13.44 4.21 -27.23
CA LEU A 552 13.86 4.14 -25.83
C LEU A 552 15.32 4.57 -25.65
N ASN A 553 16.23 4.07 -26.49
CA ASN A 553 17.65 4.44 -26.44
C ASN A 553 17.91 5.92 -26.77
N ALA A 554 16.94 6.62 -27.36
CA ALA A 554 17.02 8.06 -27.66
C ALA A 554 16.47 8.95 -26.53
N ILE A 555 15.86 8.37 -25.49
CA ILE A 555 15.32 9.10 -24.32
C ILE A 555 16.43 9.92 -23.66
N LYS A 556 16.11 11.19 -23.39
CA LYS A 556 16.94 12.16 -22.66
C LYS A 556 16.24 12.56 -21.36
N GLU A 557 16.95 13.35 -20.54
CA GLU A 557 16.39 13.95 -19.33
C GLU A 557 15.05 14.65 -19.60
N SER A 558 14.97 15.46 -20.67
CA SER A 558 13.76 16.18 -21.05
C SER A 558 12.55 15.28 -21.28
N ASP A 559 12.76 14.06 -21.79
CA ASP A 559 11.68 13.10 -22.04
C ASP A 559 11.20 12.44 -20.72
N VAL A 560 12.14 12.18 -19.80
CA VAL A 560 11.83 11.73 -18.43
C VAL A 560 11.05 12.81 -17.68
N MET A 561 11.52 14.06 -17.71
CA MET A 561 10.83 15.22 -17.16
C MET A 561 9.42 15.35 -17.72
N ALA A 562 9.27 15.25 -19.06
CA ALA A 562 7.96 15.34 -19.72
C ALA A 562 6.99 14.19 -19.36
N SER A 563 7.51 13.11 -18.77
CA SER A 563 6.71 11.95 -18.33
C SER A 563 6.26 12.05 -16.87
N LEU A 564 6.58 13.13 -16.16
CA LEU A 564 6.17 13.41 -14.78
C LEU A 564 5.08 14.51 -14.73
N PRO A 565 4.29 14.59 -13.64
CA PRO A 565 3.25 15.62 -13.46
C PRO A 565 3.86 16.98 -13.08
N ILE A 566 4.61 17.58 -14.00
CA ILE A 566 5.38 18.81 -13.74
C ILE A 566 5.02 19.96 -14.69
N LYS A 567 4.05 19.77 -15.59
CA LYS A 567 3.58 20.86 -16.45
C LYS A 567 2.51 21.68 -15.74
N SER A 568 2.37 22.94 -16.10
CA SER A 568 1.26 23.78 -15.65
C SER A 568 -0.09 23.07 -15.86
N GLY A 569 -0.90 23.01 -14.79
CA GLY A 569 -2.15 22.23 -14.74
C GLY A 569 -2.01 20.79 -14.24
N GLN A 570 -0.79 20.28 -14.01
CA GLN A 570 -0.52 18.94 -13.44
C GLN A 570 -0.04 18.98 -11.98
N ASP A 571 0.08 20.17 -11.40
CA ASP A 571 0.53 20.36 -10.01
C ASP A 571 -0.29 19.56 -9.01
N GLN A 572 -1.60 19.43 -9.27
CA GLN A 572 -2.51 18.67 -8.43
C GLN A 572 -2.12 17.19 -8.34
N ASP A 573 -1.73 16.58 -9.46
CA ASP A 573 -1.36 15.17 -9.48
C ASP A 573 -0.04 14.93 -8.72
N TRP A 574 0.95 15.81 -8.90
CA TRP A 574 2.18 15.76 -8.10
C TRP A 574 1.89 15.85 -6.60
N LEU A 575 1.06 16.82 -6.20
CA LEU A 575 0.72 17.05 -4.81
C LEU A 575 -0.05 15.87 -4.22
N LEU A 576 -1.03 15.32 -4.94
CA LEU A 576 -1.76 14.14 -4.48
C LEU A 576 -0.85 12.91 -4.36
N MET A 577 0.03 12.68 -5.34
CA MET A 577 1.02 11.59 -5.28
C MET A 577 1.96 11.69 -4.07
N ALA A 578 2.31 12.90 -3.64
CA ALA A 578 3.19 13.10 -2.49
C ALA A 578 2.43 13.15 -1.15
N GLN A 579 1.30 13.83 -1.11
CA GLN A 579 0.57 14.13 0.12
C GLN A 579 -0.17 12.91 0.69
N VAL A 580 -0.63 12.00 -0.18
CA VAL A 580 -1.37 10.81 0.25
C VAL A 580 -0.48 9.84 1.02
N PRO A 581 0.72 9.47 0.53
CA PRO A 581 1.72 8.77 1.33
C PRO A 581 1.98 9.39 2.70
N TYR A 582 2.03 10.73 2.77
CA TYR A 582 2.21 11.44 4.04
C TYR A 582 1.00 11.32 4.97
N LEU A 583 -0.21 11.46 4.42
CA LEU A 583 -1.45 11.28 5.18
C LEU A 583 -1.56 9.87 5.75
N LEU A 584 -1.20 8.87 4.94
CA LEU A 584 -1.35 7.46 5.27
C LEU A 584 -0.21 6.91 6.14
N SER A 585 0.90 7.65 6.33
CA SER A 585 2.06 7.20 7.13
C SER A 585 2.30 8.02 8.42
N PRO A 586 1.30 8.26 9.30
CA PRO A 586 1.55 8.87 10.61
C PRO A 586 2.53 8.02 11.41
N ALA A 587 3.18 8.59 12.42
CA ALA A 587 3.92 7.75 13.38
C ALA A 587 2.92 6.84 14.11
N VAL A 588 3.32 5.60 14.43
CA VAL A 588 2.47 4.74 15.25
C VAL A 588 2.43 5.27 16.68
N GLU A 589 1.24 5.55 17.19
CA GLU A 589 1.08 5.98 18.58
C GLU A 589 1.31 4.82 19.56
N GLU A 590 1.92 5.10 20.71
CA GLU A 590 2.21 4.08 21.74
C GLU A 590 0.95 3.29 22.14
N ALA A 591 -0.21 3.95 22.19
CA ALA A 591 -1.47 3.34 22.62
C ALA A 591 -1.96 2.20 21.71
N VAL A 592 -1.49 2.15 20.47
CA VAL A 592 -1.98 1.23 19.42
C VAL A 592 -0.86 0.43 18.77
N ASN A 593 0.33 0.35 19.37
CA ASN A 593 1.40 -0.50 18.87
C ASN A 593 1.36 -1.94 19.45
N LEU A 594 2.15 -2.82 18.85
CA LEU A 594 2.17 -4.26 19.19
C LEU A 594 2.73 -4.51 20.61
N THR A 595 3.66 -3.69 21.08
CA THR A 595 4.15 -3.75 22.46
C THR A 595 3.03 -3.46 23.46
N THR A 596 2.21 -2.45 23.22
CA THR A 596 1.07 -2.10 24.07
C THR A 596 -0.02 -3.16 23.99
N PHE A 597 -0.28 -3.73 22.82
CA PHE A 597 -1.13 -4.92 22.70
C PHE A 597 -0.66 -6.06 23.61
N ALA A 598 0.64 -6.39 23.62
CA ALA A 598 1.16 -7.45 24.48
C ALA A 598 1.00 -7.13 25.98
N LYS A 599 1.17 -5.86 26.38
CA LYS A 599 0.89 -5.40 27.75
C LYS A 599 -0.59 -5.56 28.12
N GLN A 600 -1.50 -5.20 27.19
CA GLN A 600 -2.94 -5.36 27.36
C GLN A 600 -3.32 -6.83 27.49
N ALA A 601 -2.80 -7.69 26.61
CA ALA A 601 -3.00 -9.14 26.67
C ALA A 601 -2.48 -9.73 27.99
N ALA A 602 -1.33 -9.27 28.50
CA ALA A 602 -0.78 -9.71 29.78
C ALA A 602 -1.65 -9.34 30.99
N ALA A 603 -2.47 -8.30 30.86
CA ALA A 603 -3.40 -7.83 31.87
C ALA A 603 -4.85 -8.33 31.64
N ASP A 604 -5.06 -9.23 30.68
CA ASP A 604 -6.40 -9.76 30.37
C ASP A 604 -7.01 -10.49 31.57
N SER A 605 -8.32 -10.36 31.75
CA SER A 605 -9.07 -11.06 32.80
C SER A 605 -9.04 -12.59 32.64
N ASN A 606 -8.83 -13.08 31.43
CA ASN A 606 -8.68 -14.48 31.11
C ASN A 606 -7.24 -14.95 31.38
N ALA A 607 -7.07 -15.82 32.37
CA ALA A 607 -5.76 -16.28 32.80
C ALA A 607 -4.90 -16.94 31.70
N ILE A 608 -5.53 -17.58 30.70
CA ILE A 608 -4.81 -18.17 29.56
C ILE A 608 -4.19 -17.07 28.69
N ILE A 609 -4.99 -16.04 28.36
CA ILE A 609 -4.54 -14.91 27.55
C ILE A 609 -3.52 -14.08 28.34
N ALA A 610 -3.74 -13.83 29.63
CA ALA A 610 -2.80 -13.14 30.51
C ALA A 610 -1.42 -13.81 30.54
N GLY A 611 -1.38 -15.13 30.72
CA GLY A 611 -0.13 -15.89 30.72
C GLY A 611 0.60 -15.84 29.37
N ALA A 612 -0.15 -15.98 28.27
CA ALA A 612 0.39 -15.90 26.91
C ALA A 612 0.87 -14.47 26.58
N GLY A 613 0.14 -13.44 27.00
CA GLY A 613 0.48 -12.04 26.81
C GLY A 613 1.74 -11.62 27.56
N ALA A 614 1.93 -12.09 28.80
CA ALA A 614 3.17 -11.88 29.54
C ALA A 614 4.38 -12.51 28.83
N THR A 615 4.19 -13.68 28.22
CA THR A 615 5.21 -14.34 27.39
C THR A 615 5.48 -13.55 26.11
N LEU A 616 4.42 -13.11 25.42
CA LEU A 616 4.52 -12.29 24.21
C LEU A 616 5.29 -11.00 24.49
N GLN A 617 5.03 -10.32 25.62
CA GLN A 617 5.76 -9.11 26.00
C GLN A 617 7.28 -9.37 26.11
N ALA A 618 7.69 -10.48 26.73
CA ALA A 618 9.11 -10.84 26.82
C ALA A 618 9.71 -11.24 25.46
N ASP A 619 8.93 -11.95 24.63
CA ASP A 619 9.33 -12.34 23.28
C ASP A 619 9.51 -11.10 22.38
N LEU A 620 8.63 -10.10 22.46
CA LEU A 620 8.75 -8.85 21.70
C LEU A 620 10.01 -8.05 22.08
N LEU A 621 10.41 -8.02 23.36
CA LEU A 621 11.68 -7.40 23.76
C LEU A 621 12.90 -8.09 23.15
N THR A 622 12.83 -9.40 22.97
CA THR A 622 13.89 -10.18 22.31
C THR A 622 13.85 -9.95 20.79
N LEU A 623 12.64 -9.92 20.22
CA LEU A 623 12.40 -9.62 18.81
C LEU A 623 12.98 -8.26 18.43
N THR A 624 12.70 -7.19 19.18
CA THR A 624 13.23 -5.84 18.90
C THR A 624 14.75 -5.86 18.72
N LYS A 625 15.49 -6.56 19.58
CA LYS A 625 16.95 -6.68 19.48
C LYS A 625 17.39 -7.45 18.23
N ALA A 626 16.65 -8.49 17.86
CA ALA A 626 16.91 -9.26 16.65
C ALA A 626 16.64 -8.42 15.38
N LEU A 627 15.53 -7.68 15.33
CA LEU A 627 15.22 -6.80 14.19
C LEU A 627 16.24 -5.67 14.04
N GLN A 628 16.67 -5.07 15.15
CA GLN A 628 17.76 -4.08 15.13
C GLN A 628 19.09 -4.65 14.64
N GLN A 629 19.37 -5.92 14.93
CA GLN A 629 20.55 -6.61 14.38
C GLN A 629 20.41 -6.82 12.87
N VAL A 630 19.24 -7.23 12.38
CA VAL A 630 18.98 -7.34 10.93
C VAL A 630 19.21 -5.99 10.25
N SER A 631 18.62 -4.92 10.76
CA SER A 631 18.75 -3.57 10.21
C SER A 631 20.21 -3.10 10.12
N LYS A 632 21.01 -3.36 11.17
CA LYS A 632 22.46 -3.05 11.20
C LYS A 632 23.32 -3.91 10.25
N GLN A 633 22.80 -5.05 9.79
CA GLN A 633 23.49 -5.95 8.87
C GLN A 633 23.19 -5.66 7.40
N LEU A 634 22.22 -4.79 7.10
CA LEU A 634 21.95 -4.35 5.73
C LEU A 634 23.14 -3.54 5.20
N ASP A 635 23.46 -3.69 3.91
CA ASP A 635 24.51 -2.89 3.27
C ASP A 635 24.16 -1.39 3.25
N ASP A 636 22.89 -1.05 2.95
CA ASP A 636 22.42 0.34 2.96
C ASP A 636 21.98 0.75 4.37
N GLN A 637 22.77 1.63 4.97
CA GLN A 637 22.53 2.20 6.31
C GLN A 637 21.93 3.62 6.27
N THR A 638 21.51 4.11 5.09
CA THR A 638 21.03 5.49 4.94
C THR A 638 19.64 5.71 5.56
N LYS A 639 18.77 4.68 5.50
CA LYS A 639 17.49 4.63 6.20
C LYS A 639 17.46 3.32 6.98
N GLU A 640 17.32 3.43 8.30
CA GLU A 640 17.12 2.27 9.16
C GLU A 640 15.82 1.53 8.76
N TYR A 641 15.88 0.20 8.67
CA TYR A 641 14.71 -0.65 8.48
C TYR A 641 14.05 -0.96 9.83
N ASP A 642 13.28 0.02 10.30
CA ASP A 642 12.65 0.10 11.63
C ASP A 642 11.14 -0.21 11.62
N VAL A 643 10.52 -0.27 10.44
CA VAL A 643 9.06 -0.37 10.26
C VAL A 643 8.41 -1.59 10.94
N LEU A 644 9.17 -2.65 11.23
CA LEU A 644 8.68 -3.85 11.93
C LEU A 644 9.09 -3.93 13.40
N TYR A 645 9.72 -2.89 13.96
CA TYR A 645 9.97 -2.83 15.40
C TYR A 645 8.62 -2.88 16.12
N PRO A 646 8.48 -3.66 17.21
CA PRO A 646 7.20 -3.81 17.91
C PRO A 646 6.56 -2.49 18.37
N ASP A 647 7.36 -1.47 18.67
CA ASP A 647 6.86 -0.14 19.05
C ASP A 647 6.41 0.71 17.85
N GLU A 648 6.91 0.40 16.66
CA GLU A 648 6.58 1.04 15.37
C GLU A 648 5.56 0.22 14.56
N THR A 649 5.14 -0.93 15.08
CA THR A 649 4.16 -1.81 14.44
C THR A 649 2.79 -1.58 15.06
N ALA A 650 1.85 -1.07 14.28
CA ALA A 650 0.46 -0.92 14.73
C ALA A 650 -0.15 -2.29 15.03
N LYS A 651 -0.99 -2.37 16.08
CA LYS A 651 -1.71 -3.60 16.44
C LYS A 651 -2.88 -3.89 15.51
N ALA A 652 -3.28 -2.96 14.66
CA ALA A 652 -4.43 -3.06 13.76
C ALA A 652 -4.22 -2.14 12.54
N ILE A 653 -5.11 -2.26 11.56
CA ILE A 653 -5.23 -1.31 10.46
C ILE A 653 -5.89 -0.03 11.01
N ILE A 654 -5.05 0.95 11.33
CA ILE A 654 -5.47 2.21 11.98
C ILE A 654 -5.46 3.43 11.05
N ILE A 655 -4.93 3.29 9.84
CA ILE A 655 -4.73 4.37 8.86
C ILE A 655 -4.85 3.85 7.42
#